data_AF-A0A800G5G0-F1
#
_entry.id   AF-A0A800G5G0-F1
#
_cell.length_a   1.000
_cell.length_b   1.000
_cell.length_c   1.000
_cell.angle_alpha   90.00
_cell.angle_beta   90.00
_cell.angle_gamma   90.00
#
_symmetry.space_group_name_H-M   'P 1'
#
loop_
_entity.id
_entity.type
_entity.pdbx_description
1 polymer ?
#
loop_
_entity_poly.entity_id
_entity_poly.type
_entity_poly.pdbx_seq_one_letter_code
_entity_poly.pdbx_strand_id
1 'polypeptide(L)'
;MFFKRRWFKILAILLGLFAFVGYFAFSTFLFPPHEDDWEFDVSALVPRDVDFFVAKSGLEDDFGDFPKLAVANRLQRTEAWMELDSSPAYGAWLEDNGIEQLLAQLDDALEQIPLGYSPLDVFGGSDLALAGRFKGQSIEQADWAVYGRLNWMGKAALGALNYPGLIGLDGLGLVVTEEEGILHLAGGQLSQDLYVARVLDVGVLGSEANLVRAAVELERASGENSLYLSADYGDRIETVRSRSTKGNELEVLLDLRALLDNLGHKGALPDTASERFLTAFLGRVFQVPACRKVMGVVGFDDGVNVDLHGSFSSEEITAAQRRIYGRDGGFGHDKVLQKIAIVAPEDVALFAYLEGPIATLLEEVLASVDPAMKSNLADAFRSTGRFSDLDAVRNHLAVSLHNRLALVVRENDYPLEEKLNPATGRMEYVGPPNDGQPVFAVALVTWYSDEDKLIELRELIGQSPAYFGLEGRDGGLGYYQRKVGNYDAREFWSRFVPGTGVIATMNTHDQFIVSNVHEMLRDIYKTTTIGGPDYPRLSRRPDFIELLSDTVPSANMLVWIDPHRARKTLEAQAENGAREHAATGIDWGSKRAEEENKLIPKLFPGRRRGQLTRDQRDKLNAAVDPILTKYRTDFIKQRIPDLVREKQRQIAYSMSCTAFLALIRLEPRSFSFSMRTVIPLPE
;
A
#
# COMPACT_ATOMS: atom_id res chain seq x y z
N MET A 1 69.39 41.08 -16.64
CA MET A 1 68.72 39.76 -16.57
C MET A 1 68.87 39.03 -15.22
N PHE A 2 69.92 39.26 -14.42
CA PHE A 2 70.15 38.55 -13.14
C PHE A 2 69.15 38.87 -12.00
N PHE A 3 68.56 40.07 -11.97
CA PHE A 3 67.63 40.48 -10.90
C PHE A 3 66.27 39.75 -10.95
N LYS A 4 65.75 39.45 -12.14
CA LYS A 4 64.46 38.75 -12.34
C LYS A 4 64.51 37.29 -11.86
N ARG A 5 65.63 36.59 -12.04
CA ARG A 5 65.79 35.17 -11.68
C ARG A 5 65.89 34.94 -10.16
N ARG A 6 66.46 35.90 -9.43
CA ARG A 6 66.61 35.86 -7.97
C ARG A 6 65.28 36.15 -7.27
N TRP A 7 64.52 37.13 -7.77
CA TRP A 7 63.16 37.40 -7.32
C TRP A 7 62.19 36.26 -7.62
N PHE A 8 62.29 35.63 -8.79
CA PHE A 8 61.46 34.45 -9.10
C PHE A 8 61.77 33.26 -8.18
N LYS A 9 63.05 33.06 -7.82
CA LYS A 9 63.43 32.05 -6.82
C LYS A 9 62.91 32.38 -5.43
N ILE A 10 63.02 33.64 -4.98
CA ILE A 10 62.50 34.07 -3.68
C ILE A 10 60.98 33.94 -3.65
N LEU A 11 60.30 34.37 -4.71
CA LEU A 11 58.85 34.23 -4.85
C LEU A 11 58.45 32.76 -4.86
N ALA A 12 59.14 31.88 -5.59
CA ALA A 12 58.86 30.44 -5.62
C ALA A 12 59.16 29.75 -4.27
N ILE A 13 60.20 30.19 -3.55
CA ILE A 13 60.50 29.71 -2.19
C ILE A 13 59.42 30.19 -1.22
N LEU A 14 58.97 31.45 -1.31
CA LEU A 14 57.89 31.98 -0.50
C LEU A 14 56.56 31.30 -0.84
N LEU A 15 56.24 31.07 -2.11
CA LEU A 15 55.06 30.33 -2.55
C LEU A 15 55.13 28.88 -2.09
N GLY A 16 56.29 28.23 -2.20
CA GLY A 16 56.51 26.87 -1.69
C GLY A 16 56.39 26.81 -0.16
N LEU A 17 56.89 27.81 0.56
CA LEU A 17 56.77 27.93 2.01
C LEU A 17 55.31 28.20 2.41
N PHE A 18 54.62 29.11 1.74
CA PHE A 18 53.19 29.39 1.97
C PHE A 18 52.31 28.21 1.60
N ALA A 19 52.62 27.48 0.53
CA ALA A 19 51.92 26.26 0.16
C ALA A 19 52.18 25.14 1.17
N PHE A 20 53.42 25.00 1.67
CA PHE A 20 53.76 23.99 2.68
C PHE A 20 53.17 24.32 4.05
N VAL A 21 53.31 25.56 4.52
CA VAL A 21 52.71 26.04 5.78
C VAL A 21 51.20 26.06 5.68
N GLY A 22 50.65 26.47 4.54
CA GLY A 22 49.22 26.45 4.25
C GLY A 22 48.67 25.02 4.21
N TYR A 23 49.37 24.09 3.57
CA TYR A 23 49.02 22.66 3.57
C TYR A 23 49.05 22.08 4.99
N PHE A 24 50.11 22.37 5.75
CA PHE A 24 50.25 21.85 7.11
C PHE A 24 49.20 22.45 8.05
N ALA A 25 48.95 23.76 7.95
CA ALA A 25 47.90 24.43 8.70
C ALA A 25 46.52 23.85 8.32
N PHE A 26 46.20 23.76 7.03
CA PHE A 26 44.95 23.16 6.54
C PHE A 26 44.78 21.72 7.05
N SER A 27 45.82 20.89 6.94
CA SER A 27 45.79 19.49 7.39
C SER A 27 45.66 19.35 8.91
N THR A 28 46.20 20.30 9.67
CA THR A 28 46.17 20.29 11.15
C THR A 28 44.84 20.84 11.69
N PHE A 29 44.30 21.88 11.07
CA PHE A 29 43.10 22.58 11.55
C PHE A 29 41.79 22.07 10.94
N LEU A 30 41.83 21.39 9.78
CA LEU A 30 40.63 20.94 9.07
C LEU A 30 40.67 19.43 8.82
N PHE A 31 41.40 18.97 7.80
CA PHE A 31 41.58 17.55 7.47
C PHE A 31 42.74 17.35 6.49
N PRO A 32 43.39 16.16 6.44
CA PRO A 32 44.43 15.87 5.47
C PRO A 32 43.85 15.82 4.04
N PRO A 33 44.36 16.62 3.07
CA PRO A 33 43.85 16.61 1.69
C PRO A 33 44.02 15.30 0.92
N HIS A 34 44.82 14.37 1.46
CA HIS A 34 45.09 13.04 0.93
C HIS A 34 44.60 11.94 1.88
N GLU A 35 43.67 12.26 2.78
CA GLU A 35 42.95 11.26 3.58
C GLU A 35 42.16 10.33 2.66
N ASP A 36 42.24 9.03 2.92
CA ASP A 36 41.47 8.03 2.18
C ASP A 36 39.97 8.19 2.49
N ASP A 37 39.13 7.83 1.52
CA ASP A 37 37.68 7.77 1.72
C ASP A 37 37.30 6.47 2.44
N TRP A 38 36.17 6.48 3.15
CA TRP A 38 35.61 5.30 3.79
C TRP A 38 35.26 4.26 2.73
N GLU A 39 35.90 3.09 2.82
CA GLU A 39 35.87 2.03 1.80
C GLU A 39 34.50 1.34 1.70
N PHE A 40 33.70 1.34 2.78
CA PHE A 40 32.43 0.63 2.87
C PHE A 40 31.22 1.56 2.72
N ASP A 41 30.03 0.99 2.61
CA ASP A 41 28.77 1.74 2.63
C ASP A 41 28.57 2.48 3.98
N VAL A 42 27.78 3.55 4.00
CA VAL A 42 27.46 4.31 5.23
C VAL A 42 26.75 3.45 6.28
N SER A 43 26.03 2.41 5.88
CA SER A 43 25.44 1.41 6.76
C SER A 43 26.47 0.61 7.57
N ALA A 44 27.76 0.62 7.18
CA ALA A 44 28.85 0.01 7.93
C ALA A 44 29.24 0.81 9.19
N LEU A 45 28.75 2.06 9.30
CA LEU A 45 28.90 2.91 10.48
C LEU A 45 27.62 2.94 11.33
N VAL A 46 26.58 2.20 10.94
CA VAL A 46 25.32 2.10 11.67
C VAL A 46 25.34 0.85 12.56
N PRO A 47 25.04 0.96 13.87
CA PRO A 47 24.98 -0.21 14.74
C PRO A 47 23.80 -1.13 14.40
N ARG A 48 23.92 -2.43 14.70
CA ARG A 48 22.89 -3.44 14.37
C ARG A 48 21.59 -3.32 15.15
N ASP A 49 21.60 -2.65 16.29
CA ASP A 49 20.50 -2.58 17.25
C ASP A 49 19.67 -1.29 17.10
N VAL A 50 19.67 -0.69 15.91
CA VAL A 50 18.74 0.38 15.55
C VAL A 50 17.35 -0.17 15.26
N ASP A 51 16.33 0.59 15.66
CA ASP A 51 14.93 0.24 15.40
C ASP A 51 14.48 0.66 14.01
N PHE A 52 15.08 1.72 13.46
CA PHE A 52 14.84 2.14 12.09
C PHE A 52 16.15 2.54 11.41
N PHE A 53 16.21 2.28 10.10
CA PHE A 53 17.26 2.74 9.22
C PHE A 53 16.66 3.01 7.84
N VAL A 54 17.02 4.13 7.25
CA VAL A 54 16.66 4.51 5.89
C VAL A 54 17.91 5.06 5.23
N ALA A 55 18.29 4.53 4.07
CA ALA A 55 19.45 5.03 3.33
C ALA A 55 19.15 5.21 1.86
N LYS A 56 19.86 6.14 1.25
CA LYS A 56 19.79 6.45 -0.16
C LYS A 56 21.15 6.87 -0.68
N SER A 57 21.57 6.24 -1.76
CA SER A 57 22.71 6.62 -2.58
C SER A 57 22.27 7.39 -3.83
N GLY A 58 23.17 8.16 -4.40
CA GLY A 58 22.94 8.96 -5.61
C GLY A 58 21.91 10.08 -5.42
N LEU A 59 21.92 10.77 -4.27
CA LEU A 59 21.02 11.91 -4.02
C LEU A 59 21.15 13.02 -5.07
N GLU A 60 22.33 13.20 -5.67
CA GLU A 60 22.53 14.17 -6.76
C GLU A 60 21.68 13.89 -8.01
N ASP A 61 21.34 12.63 -8.27
CA ASP A 61 20.45 12.24 -9.36
C ASP A 61 18.96 12.52 -9.02
N ASP A 62 18.62 12.51 -7.73
CA ASP A 62 17.25 12.57 -7.25
C ASP A 62 16.71 13.98 -7.02
N PHE A 63 17.59 14.96 -6.80
CA PHE A 63 17.22 16.33 -6.46
C PHE A 63 17.72 17.32 -7.51
N GLY A 64 16.83 18.19 -7.99
CA GLY A 64 17.23 19.32 -8.83
C GLY A 64 17.81 20.46 -8.00
N ASP A 65 17.06 20.86 -6.97
CA ASP A 65 17.46 21.79 -5.91
C ASP A 65 16.92 21.21 -4.59
N PHE A 66 17.73 20.97 -3.55
CA PHE A 66 17.20 20.42 -2.29
C PHE A 66 16.20 21.41 -1.64
N PRO A 67 15.03 20.96 -1.13
CA PRO A 67 14.54 19.57 -1.02
C PRO A 67 13.64 19.10 -2.20
N LYS A 68 13.67 19.76 -3.35
CA LYS A 68 12.85 19.41 -4.53
C LYS A 68 13.45 18.27 -5.33
N LEU A 69 12.71 17.17 -5.40
CA LEU A 69 13.04 16.03 -6.24
C LEU A 69 13.08 16.43 -7.73
N ALA A 70 14.07 15.94 -8.46
CA ALA A 70 14.23 16.12 -9.90
C ALA A 70 13.00 15.63 -10.68
N VAL A 71 12.38 14.53 -10.21
CA VAL A 71 11.16 13.95 -10.79
C VAL A 71 9.90 14.75 -10.48
N ALA A 72 9.90 15.58 -9.43
CA ALA A 72 8.71 16.35 -9.02
C ALA A 72 8.20 17.27 -10.16
N ASN A 73 9.12 17.90 -10.90
CA ASN A 73 8.77 18.74 -12.05
C ASN A 73 8.09 17.96 -13.18
N ARG A 74 8.44 16.67 -13.36
CA ARG A 74 7.82 15.79 -14.37
C ARG A 74 6.43 15.36 -13.89
N LEU A 75 6.31 14.95 -12.63
CA LEU A 75 5.03 14.59 -12.02
C LEU A 75 4.04 15.75 -12.05
N GLN A 76 4.49 16.97 -11.70
CA GLN A 76 3.69 18.19 -11.72
C GLN A 76 3.07 18.53 -13.08
N ARG A 77 3.63 18.02 -14.17
CA ARG A 77 3.12 18.22 -15.53
C ARG A 77 2.04 17.21 -15.93
N THR A 78 1.83 16.16 -15.15
CA THR A 78 0.79 15.16 -15.43
C THR A 78 -0.59 15.70 -15.08
N GLU A 79 -1.60 15.38 -15.89
CA GLU A 79 -3.00 15.75 -15.64
C GLU A 79 -3.46 15.22 -14.26
N ALA A 80 -3.05 13.99 -13.92
CA ALA A 80 -3.34 13.38 -12.62
C ALA A 80 -2.77 14.17 -11.43
N TRP A 81 -1.54 14.70 -11.54
CA TRP A 81 -0.97 15.52 -10.47
C TRP A 81 -1.67 16.88 -10.37
N MET A 82 -1.98 17.53 -11.49
CA MET A 82 -2.68 18.81 -11.47
C MET A 82 -4.07 18.68 -10.83
N GLU A 83 -4.76 17.58 -11.10
CA GLU A 83 -6.04 17.27 -10.42
C GLU A 83 -5.87 16.97 -8.92
N LEU A 84 -4.75 16.36 -8.52
CA LEU A 84 -4.42 16.11 -7.11
C LEU A 84 -4.11 17.39 -6.35
N ASP A 85 -3.17 18.17 -6.87
CA ASP A 85 -2.67 19.41 -6.28
C ASP A 85 -3.79 20.44 -6.08
N SER A 86 -4.69 20.54 -7.05
CA SER A 86 -5.87 21.41 -6.97
C SER A 86 -7.01 20.86 -6.10
N SER A 87 -6.88 19.66 -5.52
CA SER A 87 -7.94 19.02 -4.76
C SER A 87 -7.98 19.51 -3.29
N PRO A 88 -9.17 19.89 -2.76
CA PRO A 88 -9.30 20.23 -1.34
C PRO A 88 -8.93 19.09 -0.39
N ALA A 89 -9.03 17.84 -0.83
CA ALA A 89 -8.66 16.67 -0.03
C ALA A 89 -7.14 16.50 0.09
N TYR A 90 -6.39 16.82 -0.96
CA TYR A 90 -4.93 16.84 -0.87
C TYR A 90 -4.45 17.99 0.00
N GLY A 91 -5.02 19.19 -0.16
CA GLY A 91 -4.76 20.32 0.75
C GLY A 91 -5.08 19.98 2.21
N ALA A 92 -6.25 19.37 2.47
CA ALA A 92 -6.60 18.90 3.80
C ALA A 92 -5.67 17.79 4.31
N TRP A 93 -5.24 16.85 3.46
CA TRP A 93 -4.28 15.82 3.85
C TRP A 93 -2.90 16.42 4.17
N LEU A 94 -2.44 17.40 3.39
CA LEU A 94 -1.21 18.15 3.66
C LEU A 94 -1.29 18.90 4.99
N GLU A 95 -2.44 19.53 5.27
CA GLU A 95 -2.71 20.24 6.53
C GLU A 95 -2.80 19.26 7.72
N ASP A 96 -3.60 18.19 7.60
CA ASP A 96 -3.82 17.17 8.62
C ASP A 96 -2.52 16.43 9.00
N ASN A 97 -1.61 16.25 8.05
CA ASN A 97 -0.30 15.61 8.27
C ASN A 97 0.83 16.63 8.44
N GLY A 98 0.54 17.93 8.46
CA GLY A 98 1.51 19.00 8.68
C GLY A 98 2.63 19.07 7.65
N ILE A 99 2.46 18.51 6.45
CA ILE A 99 3.53 18.37 5.43
C ILE A 99 4.00 19.73 4.93
N GLU A 100 3.08 20.66 4.65
CA GLU A 100 3.44 22.02 4.23
C GLU A 100 4.20 22.75 5.34
N GLN A 101 3.76 22.59 6.58
CA GLN A 101 4.42 23.20 7.74
C GLN A 101 5.80 22.59 7.97
N LEU A 102 5.95 21.29 7.77
CA LEU A 102 7.22 20.57 7.88
C LEU A 102 8.20 20.95 6.76
N LEU A 103 7.73 21.08 5.51
CA LEU A 103 8.55 21.57 4.40
C LEU A 103 8.95 23.04 4.59
N ALA A 104 8.04 23.89 5.06
CA ALA A 104 8.36 25.28 5.37
C ALA A 104 9.34 25.40 6.54
N GLN A 105 9.18 24.58 7.60
CA GLN A 105 10.14 24.49 8.70
C GLN A 105 11.50 23.97 8.23
N LEU A 106 11.52 23.02 7.31
CA LEU A 106 12.74 22.53 6.68
C LEU A 106 13.41 23.67 5.91
N ASP A 107 12.69 24.36 5.03
CA ASP A 107 13.21 25.51 4.27
C ASP A 107 13.72 26.63 5.21
N ASP A 108 12.97 27.00 6.25
CA ASP A 108 13.37 27.98 7.26
C ASP A 108 14.63 27.53 8.03
N ALA A 109 14.75 26.23 8.34
CA ALA A 109 15.92 25.66 9.00
C ALA A 109 17.13 25.60 8.06
N LEU A 110 16.91 25.34 6.77
CA LEU A 110 17.94 25.37 5.73
C LEU A 110 18.48 26.79 5.52
N GLU A 111 17.63 27.81 5.57
CA GLU A 111 18.06 29.22 5.51
C GLU A 111 18.90 29.66 6.72
N GLN A 112 18.75 28.97 7.86
CA GLN A 112 19.54 29.21 9.07
C GLN A 112 20.91 28.54 9.06
N ILE A 113 21.21 27.67 8.08
CA ILE A 113 22.51 27.03 7.96
C ILE A 113 23.57 28.13 7.72
N PRO A 114 24.59 28.26 8.61
CA PRO A 114 25.66 29.23 8.42
C PRO A 114 26.33 29.01 7.07
N LEU A 115 26.52 30.11 6.31
CA LEU A 115 27.19 30.17 4.99
C LEU A 115 26.30 29.89 3.75
N GLY A 116 25.00 29.59 3.91
CA GLY A 116 24.06 29.51 2.79
C GLY A 116 24.25 28.29 1.88
N TYR A 117 24.78 27.20 2.42
CA TYR A 117 24.96 25.92 1.71
C TYR A 117 23.78 24.99 1.97
N SER A 118 23.33 24.27 0.93
CA SER A 118 22.34 23.20 1.09
C SER A 118 22.98 21.93 1.65
N PRO A 119 22.21 21.02 2.27
CA PRO A 119 22.69 19.70 2.67
C PRO A 119 23.31 18.92 1.50
N LEU A 120 22.83 19.07 0.27
CA LEU A 120 23.47 18.47 -0.91
C LEU A 120 24.87 19.05 -1.17
N ASP A 121 25.08 20.35 -0.92
CA ASP A 121 26.39 21.00 -1.06
C ASP A 121 27.39 20.55 0.02
N VAL A 122 26.90 20.05 1.15
CA VAL A 122 27.74 19.57 2.27
C VAL A 122 28.00 18.07 2.17
N PHE A 123 26.96 17.29 1.88
CA PHE A 123 27.01 15.82 1.74
C PHE A 123 27.38 15.35 0.32
N GLY A 124 27.66 16.29 -0.60
CA GLY A 124 28.13 15.98 -1.95
C GLY A 124 27.20 15.09 -2.77
N GLY A 125 25.92 14.97 -2.38
CA GLY A 125 24.89 14.21 -3.10
C GLY A 125 25.16 12.70 -3.27
N SER A 126 26.14 12.13 -2.58
CA SER A 126 26.53 10.72 -2.77
C SER A 126 25.67 9.78 -1.92
N ASP A 127 25.97 9.62 -0.63
CA ASP A 127 25.24 8.70 0.25
C ASP A 127 24.72 9.42 1.49
N LEU A 128 23.47 9.12 1.87
CA LEU A 128 22.84 9.59 3.10
C LEU A 128 22.05 8.45 3.74
N ALA A 129 22.21 8.30 5.06
CA ALA A 129 21.43 7.42 5.88
C ALA A 129 20.91 8.12 7.13
N LEU A 130 19.74 7.72 7.57
CA LEU A 130 19.12 8.08 8.84
C LEU A 130 18.88 6.79 9.62
N ALA A 131 19.38 6.70 10.83
CA ALA A 131 19.17 5.57 11.72
C ALA A 131 18.80 6.02 13.13
N GLY A 132 18.09 5.20 13.88
CA GLY A 132 17.74 5.57 15.24
C GLY A 132 16.98 4.52 16.03
N ARG A 133 16.60 4.91 17.24
CA ARG A 133 15.88 4.09 18.21
C ARG A 133 14.62 4.81 18.67
N PHE A 134 13.51 4.09 18.75
CA PHE A 134 12.26 4.67 19.21
C PHE A 134 12.32 4.92 20.72
N LYS A 135 11.80 6.07 21.15
CA LYS A 135 11.77 6.46 22.56
C LYS A 135 10.48 7.20 22.88
N GLY A 136 10.00 7.01 24.11
CA GLY A 136 8.77 7.65 24.58
C GLY A 136 7.51 7.16 23.87
N GLN A 137 6.59 8.09 23.56
CA GLN A 137 5.29 7.79 22.93
C GLN A 137 5.07 8.52 21.60
N SER A 138 6.10 9.14 21.04
CA SER A 138 6.04 9.82 19.75
C SER A 138 7.35 9.67 18.98
N ILE A 139 7.26 9.70 17.64
CA ILE A 139 8.42 9.63 16.74
C ILE A 139 9.35 10.84 16.96
N GLU A 140 8.80 12.00 17.34
CA GLU A 140 9.57 13.22 17.66
C GLU A 140 10.55 13.04 18.82
N GLN A 141 10.32 12.06 19.70
CA GLN A 141 11.18 11.77 20.85
C GLN A 141 12.26 10.73 20.53
N ALA A 142 12.27 10.16 19.33
CA ALA A 142 13.24 9.14 18.93
C ALA A 142 14.66 9.68 18.98
N ASP A 143 15.60 8.83 19.43
CA ASP A 143 17.02 9.12 19.33
C ASP A 143 17.46 8.76 17.90
N TRP A 144 18.11 9.69 17.20
CA TRP A 144 18.46 9.52 15.79
C TRP A 144 19.89 9.97 15.49
N ALA A 145 20.44 9.44 14.40
CA ALA A 145 21.68 9.87 13.80
C ALA A 145 21.57 9.86 12.27
N VAL A 146 22.07 10.93 11.66
CA VAL A 146 22.24 11.10 10.22
C VAL A 146 23.70 10.84 9.89
N TYR A 147 23.91 10.03 8.86
CA TYR A 147 25.21 9.63 8.34
C TYR A 147 25.24 10.06 6.88
N GLY A 148 26.22 10.86 6.49
CA GLY A 148 26.33 11.24 5.09
C GLY A 148 27.78 11.38 4.67
N ARG A 149 28.09 10.90 3.46
CA ARG A 149 29.39 11.18 2.85
C ARG A 149 29.52 12.67 2.60
N LEU A 150 30.69 13.24 2.78
CA LEU A 150 30.98 14.66 2.74
C LEU A 150 31.92 14.94 1.58
N ASN A 151 31.62 16.00 0.84
CA ASN A 151 32.62 16.55 -0.07
C ASN A 151 33.68 17.35 0.71
N TRP A 152 34.66 17.91 0.01
CA TRP A 152 35.74 18.69 0.63
C TRP A 152 35.25 19.88 1.47
N MET A 153 34.09 20.47 1.13
CA MET A 153 33.49 21.57 1.88
C MET A 153 32.86 21.08 3.18
N GLY A 154 32.15 19.94 3.14
CA GLY A 154 31.60 19.31 4.34
C GLY A 154 32.70 18.87 5.31
N LYS A 155 33.79 18.26 4.80
CA LYS A 155 34.97 17.91 5.61
C LYS A 155 35.58 19.17 6.28
N ALA A 156 35.69 20.29 5.55
CA ALA A 156 36.18 21.55 6.09
C ALA A 156 35.22 22.17 7.14
N ALA A 157 33.92 22.13 6.87
CA ALA A 157 32.90 22.67 7.77
C ALA A 157 32.91 21.94 9.12
N LEU A 158 32.93 20.59 9.11
CA LEU A 158 33.05 19.80 10.33
C LEU A 158 34.38 20.02 11.05
N GLY A 159 35.50 20.12 10.31
CA GLY A 159 36.80 20.44 10.90
C GLY A 159 36.81 21.80 11.61
N ALA A 160 36.13 22.80 11.05
CA ALA A 160 36.03 24.13 11.62
C ALA A 160 35.21 24.20 12.92
N LEU A 161 34.31 23.23 13.17
CA LEU A 161 33.55 23.14 14.42
C LEU A 161 34.45 22.96 15.65
N ASN A 162 35.64 22.38 15.50
CA ASN A 162 36.65 22.29 16.57
C ASN A 162 37.19 23.68 16.99
N TYR A 163 36.91 24.72 16.22
CA TYR A 163 37.38 26.09 16.45
C TYR A 163 36.20 27.07 16.40
N PRO A 164 35.24 26.98 17.34
CA PRO A 164 33.97 27.72 17.29
C PRO A 164 34.13 29.24 17.20
N GLY A 165 35.19 29.79 17.82
CA GLY A 165 35.51 31.23 17.75
C GLY A 165 36.01 31.71 16.37
N LEU A 166 36.51 30.83 15.51
CA LEU A 166 36.95 31.19 14.14
C LEU A 166 35.78 31.29 13.16
N ILE A 167 34.71 30.55 13.41
CA ILE A 167 33.48 30.51 12.59
C ILE A 167 32.31 31.28 13.22
N GLY A 168 32.53 31.92 14.37
CA GLY A 168 31.57 32.84 14.99
C GLY A 168 30.38 32.16 15.66
N LEU A 169 30.48 30.87 16.02
CA LEU A 169 29.39 30.13 16.68
C LEU A 169 29.03 30.73 18.05
N ASP A 170 29.99 31.30 18.75
CA ASP A 170 29.77 32.02 20.01
C ASP A 170 28.78 33.19 19.83
N GLY A 171 28.81 33.85 18.66
CA GLY A 171 27.90 34.95 18.31
C GLY A 171 26.45 34.50 18.07
N LEU A 172 26.25 33.20 17.82
CA LEU A 172 24.94 32.56 17.67
C LEU A 172 24.45 31.93 19.00
N GLY A 173 25.22 32.06 20.08
CA GLY A 173 24.91 31.50 21.39
C GLY A 173 25.10 29.99 21.50
N LEU A 174 25.82 29.38 20.55
CA LEU A 174 26.15 27.96 20.53
C LEU A 174 27.43 27.69 21.31
N VAL A 175 27.38 26.68 22.18
CA VAL A 175 28.53 26.16 22.92
C VAL A 175 28.95 24.84 22.28
N VAL A 176 30.24 24.75 21.92
CA VAL A 176 30.84 23.52 21.39
C VAL A 176 31.84 22.99 22.40
N THR A 177 31.64 21.75 22.85
CA THR A 177 32.59 21.00 23.68
C THR A 177 33.02 19.74 22.92
N GLU A 178 34.26 19.29 23.14
CA GLU A 178 34.78 18.06 22.51
C GLU A 178 35.08 17.02 23.58
N GLU A 179 34.58 15.80 23.39
CA GLU A 179 34.91 14.64 24.21
C GLU A 179 35.18 13.42 23.31
N GLU A 180 36.39 12.86 23.40
CA GLU A 180 36.80 11.65 22.65
C GLU A 180 36.63 11.74 21.11
N GLY A 181 36.77 12.95 20.53
CA GLY A 181 36.59 13.19 19.10
C GLY A 181 35.12 13.37 18.66
N ILE A 182 34.21 13.50 19.63
CA ILE A 182 32.79 13.83 19.42
C ILE A 182 32.56 15.25 19.91
N LEU A 183 32.00 16.08 19.04
CA LEU A 183 31.61 17.45 19.35
C LEU A 183 30.18 17.46 19.88
N HIS A 184 30.00 18.06 21.05
CA HIS A 184 28.71 18.33 21.67
C HIS A 184 28.36 19.80 21.43
N LEU A 185 27.26 20.03 20.72
CA LEU A 185 26.69 21.33 20.39
C LEU A 185 25.46 21.56 21.27
N ALA A 186 25.48 22.61 22.07
CA ALA A 186 24.38 22.99 22.96
C ALA A 186 24.10 24.50 22.94
N GLY A 187 22.87 24.90 23.24
CA GLY A 187 22.46 26.30 23.35
C GLY A 187 21.96 26.95 22.05
N GLY A 188 21.93 28.27 22.01
CA GLY A 188 21.39 29.04 20.88
C GLY A 188 19.90 28.83 20.65
N GLN A 189 19.52 28.62 19.39
CA GLN A 189 18.14 28.28 18.95
C GLN A 189 17.94 26.77 18.75
N LEU A 190 18.88 25.92 19.17
CA LEU A 190 18.72 24.47 19.04
C LEU A 190 17.57 23.98 19.92
N SER A 191 16.69 23.17 19.33
CA SER A 191 15.58 22.52 20.05
C SER A 191 16.06 21.41 21.00
N GLN A 192 17.23 20.83 20.72
CA GLN A 192 17.90 19.80 21.51
C GLN A 192 19.42 19.84 21.28
N ASP A 193 20.17 19.28 22.22
CA ASP A 193 21.61 19.11 22.08
C ASP A 193 21.93 18.17 20.90
N LEU A 194 23.04 18.45 20.20
CA LEU A 194 23.48 17.68 19.05
C LEU A 194 24.90 17.17 19.26
N TYR A 195 25.16 15.98 18.72
CA TYR A 195 26.47 15.32 18.77
C TYR A 195 26.97 15.12 17.36
N VAL A 196 28.23 15.47 17.11
CA VAL A 196 28.82 15.46 15.78
C VAL A 196 30.18 14.76 15.81
N ALA A 197 30.40 13.86 14.87
CA ALA A 197 31.71 13.26 14.62
C ALA A 197 31.99 13.19 13.12
N ARG A 198 33.27 13.06 12.77
CA ARG A 198 33.73 12.83 11.39
C ARG A 198 34.54 11.54 11.35
N VAL A 199 34.13 10.63 10.48
CA VAL A 199 34.79 9.36 10.17
C VAL A 199 35.28 9.43 8.73
N LEU A 200 36.55 9.77 8.51
CA LEU A 200 37.11 10.03 7.17
C LEU A 200 36.23 11.02 6.37
N ASP A 201 35.62 10.57 5.27
CA ASP A 201 34.69 11.34 4.46
C ASP A 201 33.24 11.31 4.95
N VAL A 202 32.90 10.58 6.01
CA VAL A 202 31.53 10.52 6.54
C VAL A 202 31.34 11.46 7.72
N GLY A 203 30.31 12.31 7.63
CA GLY A 203 29.80 13.12 8.73
C GLY A 203 28.69 12.39 9.46
N VAL A 204 28.77 12.35 10.80
CA VAL A 204 27.74 11.76 11.65
C VAL A 204 27.20 12.84 12.58
N LEU A 205 25.90 13.10 12.50
CA LEU A 205 25.18 14.06 13.33
C LEU A 205 24.03 13.33 14.04
N GLY A 206 23.95 13.36 15.36
CA GLY A 206 22.87 12.71 16.09
C GLY A 206 22.34 13.50 17.27
N SER A 207 21.13 13.16 17.68
CA SER A 207 20.48 13.69 18.89
C SER A 207 21.00 13.03 20.18
N GLU A 208 21.70 11.90 20.07
CA GLU A 208 22.27 11.16 21.20
C GLU A 208 23.74 10.82 20.96
N ALA A 209 24.59 11.06 21.96
CA ALA A 209 26.02 10.77 21.91
C ALA A 209 26.33 9.30 21.61
N ASN A 210 25.48 8.38 22.07
CA ASN A 210 25.72 6.94 21.94
C ASN A 210 25.69 6.46 20.48
N LEU A 211 24.77 6.98 19.65
CA LEU A 211 24.70 6.63 18.22
C LEU A 211 25.92 7.15 17.45
N VAL A 212 26.37 8.36 17.77
CA VAL A 212 27.55 8.98 17.16
C VAL A 212 28.84 8.26 17.60
N ARG A 213 28.95 7.92 18.89
CA ARG A 213 30.08 7.13 19.42
C ARG A 213 30.15 5.75 18.78
N ALA A 214 29.01 5.09 18.59
CA ALA A 214 28.96 3.78 17.92
C ALA A 214 29.54 3.84 16.50
N ALA A 215 29.34 4.94 15.76
CA ALA A 215 29.93 5.12 14.43
C ALA A 215 31.46 5.18 14.49
N VAL A 216 32.02 5.93 15.45
CA VAL A 216 33.47 6.03 15.68
C VAL A 216 34.06 4.69 16.15
N GLU A 217 33.34 3.93 16.96
CA GLU A 217 33.76 2.59 17.38
C GLU A 217 33.73 1.58 16.22
N LEU A 218 32.71 1.65 15.36
CA LEU A 218 32.60 0.81 14.17
C LEU A 218 33.71 1.11 13.15
N GLU A 219 34.10 2.37 12.97
CA GLU A 219 35.28 2.74 12.16
C GLU A 219 36.54 2.00 12.64
N ARG A 220 36.83 2.07 13.95
CA ARG A 220 37.99 1.42 14.56
C ARG A 220 37.97 -0.10 14.44
N ALA A 221 36.76 -0.67 14.36
CA ALA A 221 36.52 -2.09 14.17
C ALA A 221 36.31 -2.47 12.69
N SER A 222 36.58 -1.57 11.74
CA SER A 222 36.38 -1.79 10.29
C SER A 222 34.96 -2.29 9.95
N GLY A 223 33.96 -1.77 10.64
CA GLY A 223 32.55 -2.13 10.47
C GLY A 223 32.15 -3.45 11.11
N GLU A 224 33.01 -4.13 11.88
CA GLU A 224 32.66 -5.35 12.60
C GLU A 224 31.46 -5.10 13.54
N ASN A 225 30.39 -5.86 13.37
CA ASN A 225 29.09 -5.69 14.05
C ASN A 225 28.22 -4.52 13.59
N SER A 226 28.51 -3.93 12.44
CA SER A 226 27.63 -2.97 11.77
C SER A 226 26.39 -3.64 11.16
N LEU A 227 25.39 -2.81 10.86
CA LEU A 227 24.20 -3.22 10.12
C LEU A 227 24.58 -3.82 8.76
N TYR A 228 25.52 -3.20 8.05
CA TYR A 228 26.05 -3.65 6.75
C TYR A 228 26.49 -5.12 6.77
N LEU A 229 27.29 -5.52 7.76
CA LEU A 229 27.81 -6.89 7.87
C LEU A 229 26.79 -7.87 8.49
N SER A 230 25.54 -7.48 8.70
CA SER A 230 24.50 -8.40 9.18
C SER A 230 24.01 -9.29 8.03
N ALA A 231 23.77 -10.58 8.32
CA ALA A 231 23.23 -11.50 7.33
C ALA A 231 21.88 -11.01 6.77
N ASP A 232 21.05 -10.41 7.62
CA ASP A 232 19.77 -9.84 7.22
C ASP A 232 19.95 -8.70 6.20
N TYR A 233 20.99 -7.86 6.32
CA TYR A 233 21.23 -6.77 5.38
C TYR A 233 21.72 -7.31 4.02
N GLY A 234 22.74 -8.18 4.02
CA GLY A 234 23.25 -8.77 2.77
C GLY A 234 22.19 -9.56 1.99
N ASP A 235 21.39 -10.38 2.68
CA ASP A 235 20.37 -11.22 2.04
C ASP A 235 19.13 -10.43 1.58
N ARG A 236 18.84 -9.27 2.20
CA ARG A 236 17.55 -8.56 2.02
C ARG A 236 17.67 -7.16 1.42
N ILE A 237 18.87 -6.62 1.29
CA ILE A 237 19.13 -5.29 0.71
C ILE A 237 20.16 -5.40 -0.41
N GLU A 238 21.34 -5.99 -0.16
CA GLU A 238 22.41 -6.03 -1.19
C GLU A 238 22.11 -6.98 -2.34
N THR A 239 21.55 -8.16 -2.06
CA THR A 239 21.34 -9.23 -3.06
C THR A 239 19.94 -9.24 -3.69
N VAL A 240 19.16 -8.17 -3.47
CA VAL A 240 17.80 -8.05 -4.01
C VAL A 240 17.84 -7.93 -5.54
N ARG A 241 16.94 -8.67 -6.20
CA ARG A 241 16.90 -8.75 -7.67
C ARG A 241 16.56 -7.44 -8.35
N SER A 242 15.72 -6.63 -7.72
CA SER A 242 15.28 -5.34 -8.24
C SER A 242 16.32 -4.23 -8.09
N ARG A 243 17.52 -4.52 -7.56
CA ARG A 243 18.57 -3.50 -7.53
C ARG A 243 18.91 -3.11 -8.97
N SER A 244 18.71 -1.83 -9.26
CA SER A 244 19.19 -1.19 -10.47
C SER A 244 20.71 -1.34 -10.55
N THR A 245 21.23 -1.20 -11.76
CA THR A 245 22.69 -1.17 -11.98
C THR A 245 23.36 0.03 -11.30
N LYS A 246 22.58 1.07 -10.96
CA LYS A 246 23.07 2.23 -10.22
C LYS A 246 23.11 1.96 -8.72
N GLY A 247 22.23 1.10 -8.20
CA GLY A 247 22.14 0.79 -6.77
C GLY A 247 21.60 1.97 -5.96
N ASN A 248 20.77 2.81 -6.58
CA ASN A 248 20.23 4.05 -6.02
C ASN A 248 18.83 3.84 -5.41
N GLU A 249 18.50 2.66 -4.92
CA GLU A 249 17.21 2.44 -4.26
C GLU A 249 17.20 3.05 -2.86
N LEU A 250 16.01 3.38 -2.37
CA LEU A 250 15.80 3.68 -0.96
C LEU A 250 15.85 2.36 -0.17
N GLU A 251 16.87 2.21 0.66
CA GLU A 251 16.99 1.09 1.58
C GLU A 251 16.21 1.39 2.85
N VAL A 252 15.48 0.39 3.35
CA VAL A 252 14.63 0.55 4.53
C VAL A 252 14.81 -0.63 5.47
N LEU A 253 14.93 -0.34 6.75
CA LEU A 253 14.78 -1.26 7.87
C LEU A 253 13.89 -0.61 8.92
N LEU A 254 12.94 -1.38 9.43
CA LEU A 254 12.01 -0.92 10.45
C LEU A 254 11.63 -2.08 11.39
N ASP A 255 11.86 -1.91 12.69
CA ASP A 255 11.20 -2.69 13.73
C ASP A 255 9.77 -2.16 13.88
N LEU A 256 8.86 -2.79 13.14
CA LEU A 256 7.46 -2.40 13.07
C LEU A 256 6.75 -2.61 14.41
N ARG A 257 7.19 -3.60 15.21
CA ARG A 257 6.64 -3.83 16.54
C ARG A 257 7.02 -2.68 17.47
N ALA A 258 8.30 -2.31 17.50
CA ALA A 258 8.77 -1.18 18.30
C ALA A 258 8.07 0.13 17.90
N LEU A 259 7.84 0.36 16.60
CA LEU A 259 7.08 1.51 16.11
C LEU A 259 5.63 1.52 16.64
N LEU A 260 4.92 0.39 16.53
CA LEU A 260 3.52 0.30 16.97
C LEU A 260 3.40 0.46 18.49
N ASP A 261 4.32 -0.15 19.24
CA ASP A 261 4.41 -0.03 20.70
C ASP A 261 4.69 1.43 21.10
N ASN A 262 5.58 2.14 20.39
CA ASN A 262 5.89 3.56 20.59
C ASN A 262 4.67 4.45 20.29
N LEU A 263 3.97 4.22 19.18
CA LEU A 263 2.75 4.96 18.82
C LEU A 263 1.54 4.62 19.71
N GLY A 264 1.70 3.72 20.69
CA GLY A 264 0.63 3.28 21.59
C GLY A 264 -0.50 2.54 20.88
N HIS A 265 -0.23 2.01 19.68
CA HIS A 265 -1.24 1.30 18.90
C HIS A 265 -1.54 -0.05 19.57
N LYS A 266 -2.79 -0.22 19.99
CA LYS A 266 -3.28 -1.45 20.63
C LYS A 266 -4.43 -2.02 19.82
N GLY A 267 -4.25 -3.20 19.27
CA GLY A 267 -5.33 -3.94 18.60
C GLY A 267 -4.92 -4.48 17.24
N ALA A 268 -5.92 -4.98 16.52
CA ALA A 268 -5.74 -5.58 15.21
C ALA A 268 -5.65 -4.51 14.11
N LEU A 269 -4.67 -4.66 13.22
CA LEU A 269 -4.51 -3.83 12.04
C LEU A 269 -4.15 -4.71 10.84
N PRO A 270 -5.02 -4.86 9.84
CA PRO A 270 -6.39 -4.35 9.75
C PRO A 270 -7.34 -4.85 10.84
N ASP A 271 -8.41 -4.09 11.11
CA ASP A 271 -9.40 -4.43 12.13
C ASP A 271 -10.25 -5.65 11.72
N THR A 272 -10.11 -6.74 12.49
CA THR A 272 -10.87 -7.99 12.31
C THR A 272 -12.36 -7.89 12.63
N ALA A 273 -12.77 -6.84 13.36
CA ALA A 273 -14.16 -6.59 13.75
C ALA A 273 -14.85 -5.54 12.86
N SER A 274 -14.19 -5.09 11.79
CA SER A 274 -14.75 -4.13 10.87
C SER A 274 -16.07 -4.63 10.25
N GLU A 275 -17.06 -3.75 10.14
CA GLU A 275 -18.31 -4.05 9.40
C GLU A 275 -18.06 -4.24 7.89
N ARG A 276 -16.90 -3.78 7.38
CA ARG A 276 -16.49 -3.98 5.99
C ARG A 276 -15.85 -5.34 5.82
N PHE A 277 -16.48 -6.20 5.00
CA PHE A 277 -16.02 -7.56 4.73
C PHE A 277 -14.52 -7.65 4.38
N LEU A 278 -14.03 -6.86 3.42
CA LEU A 278 -12.62 -6.93 2.99
C LEU A 278 -11.66 -6.53 4.12
N THR A 279 -11.99 -5.52 4.92
CA THR A 279 -11.17 -5.10 6.06
C THR A 279 -11.10 -6.19 7.13
N ALA A 280 -12.26 -6.76 7.49
CA ALA A 280 -12.33 -7.86 8.45
C ALA A 280 -11.59 -9.12 7.95
N PHE A 281 -11.79 -9.49 6.68
CA PHE A 281 -11.13 -10.64 6.05
C PHE A 281 -9.62 -10.47 5.96
N LEU A 282 -9.13 -9.32 5.46
CA LEU A 282 -7.70 -9.07 5.40
C LEU A 282 -7.07 -9.03 6.80
N GLY A 283 -7.75 -8.46 7.79
CA GLY A 283 -7.30 -8.52 9.19
C GLY A 283 -7.19 -9.96 9.70
N ARG A 284 -8.09 -10.86 9.31
CA ARG A 284 -7.99 -12.27 9.72
C ARG A 284 -6.86 -13.01 9.02
N VAL A 285 -6.61 -12.68 7.77
CA VAL A 285 -5.56 -13.31 6.94
C VAL A 285 -4.17 -12.76 7.27
N PHE A 286 -4.03 -11.48 7.64
CA PHE A 286 -2.76 -10.83 7.91
C PHE A 286 -2.90 -9.77 9.00
N GLN A 287 -1.92 -9.68 9.89
CA GLN A 287 -1.89 -8.70 10.99
C GLN A 287 -0.56 -7.96 11.01
N VAL A 288 -0.63 -6.65 10.83
CA VAL A 288 0.52 -5.73 10.91
C VAL A 288 1.21 -5.83 12.28
N PRO A 289 0.52 -5.91 13.44
CA PRO A 289 1.17 -6.08 14.74
C PRO A 289 1.95 -7.40 14.90
N ALA A 290 1.67 -8.41 14.08
CA ALA A 290 2.42 -9.66 14.11
C ALA A 290 3.79 -9.53 13.40
N CYS A 291 4.00 -8.49 12.59
CA CYS A 291 5.26 -8.21 11.94
C CYS A 291 6.23 -7.59 12.96
N ARG A 292 7.37 -8.24 13.17
CA ARG A 292 8.43 -7.74 14.04
C ARG A 292 9.29 -6.73 13.30
N LYS A 293 9.96 -7.18 12.24
CA LYS A 293 10.93 -6.39 11.47
C LYS A 293 10.60 -6.46 10.00
N VAL A 294 10.76 -5.34 9.30
CA VAL A 294 10.65 -5.21 7.84
C VAL A 294 11.94 -4.62 7.31
N MET A 295 12.46 -5.17 6.22
CA MET A 295 13.69 -4.74 5.57
C MET A 295 13.58 -4.87 4.06
N GLY A 296 14.18 -3.99 3.28
CA GLY A 296 14.22 -4.12 1.83
C GLY A 296 14.53 -2.83 1.11
N VAL A 297 14.11 -2.76 -0.15
CA VAL A 297 14.44 -1.65 -1.05
C VAL A 297 13.20 -1.11 -1.77
N VAL A 298 13.22 0.19 -2.05
CA VAL A 298 12.21 0.90 -2.83
C VAL A 298 12.91 1.71 -3.93
N GLY A 299 12.70 1.34 -5.19
CA GLY A 299 13.26 2.01 -6.37
C GLY A 299 12.21 2.84 -7.13
N PHE A 300 12.68 3.90 -7.81
CA PHE A 300 11.84 4.88 -8.50
C PHE A 300 12.15 5.10 -9.99
N ASP A 301 13.05 4.31 -10.59
CA ASP A 301 13.61 4.58 -11.93
C ASP A 301 12.57 4.56 -13.07
N ASP A 302 11.86 3.44 -13.26
CA ASP A 302 10.86 3.24 -14.33
C ASP A 302 9.41 3.16 -13.81
N GLY A 303 9.19 3.69 -12.60
CA GLY A 303 7.95 3.53 -11.84
C GLY A 303 8.23 3.29 -10.37
N VAL A 304 7.40 2.51 -9.68
CA VAL A 304 7.63 2.18 -8.26
C VAL A 304 7.89 0.68 -8.13
N ASN A 305 9.10 0.35 -7.70
CA ASN A 305 9.55 -1.02 -7.44
C ASN A 305 9.78 -1.17 -5.93
N VAL A 306 9.10 -2.10 -5.30
CA VAL A 306 9.23 -2.37 -3.86
C VAL A 306 9.54 -3.83 -3.67
N ASP A 307 10.62 -4.14 -2.95
CA ASP A 307 10.93 -5.48 -2.48
C ASP A 307 11.20 -5.43 -0.98
N LEU A 308 10.27 -6.00 -0.20
CA LEU A 308 10.34 -6.03 1.24
C LEU A 308 10.34 -7.47 1.75
N HIS A 309 11.18 -7.72 2.73
CA HIS A 309 11.17 -8.91 3.54
C HIS A 309 10.80 -8.55 4.97
N GLY A 310 9.98 -9.37 5.62
CA GLY A 310 9.73 -9.18 7.04
C GLY A 310 9.70 -10.48 7.82
N SER A 311 9.85 -10.35 9.13
CA SER A 311 9.76 -11.45 10.07
C SER A 311 8.51 -11.32 10.93
N PHE A 312 7.87 -12.44 11.20
CA PHE A 312 6.72 -12.49 12.11
C PHE A 312 7.16 -12.88 13.51
N SER A 313 6.50 -12.30 14.51
CA SER A 313 6.48 -12.86 15.86
C SER A 313 5.59 -14.10 15.86
N SER A 314 6.19 -15.29 16.04
CA SER A 314 5.46 -16.56 15.97
C SER A 314 4.36 -16.69 17.03
N GLU A 315 4.47 -15.92 18.12
CA GLU A 315 3.49 -15.87 19.22
C GLU A 315 2.24 -15.04 18.85
N GLU A 316 2.39 -14.04 17.97
CA GLU A 316 1.32 -13.10 17.59
C GLU A 316 0.50 -13.60 16.39
N ILE A 317 1.04 -14.50 15.58
CA ILE A 317 0.29 -15.10 14.46
C ILE A 317 -0.73 -16.14 14.95
N THR A 318 -1.94 -16.08 14.43
CA THR A 318 -3.03 -17.00 14.82
C THR A 318 -2.83 -18.40 14.23
N ALA A 319 -3.56 -19.39 14.77
CA ALA A 319 -3.53 -20.75 14.22
C ALA A 319 -4.04 -20.81 12.76
N ALA A 320 -5.02 -19.98 12.40
CA ALA A 320 -5.53 -19.88 11.04
C ALA A 320 -4.49 -19.25 10.10
N GLN A 321 -3.84 -18.15 10.51
CA GLN A 321 -2.75 -17.53 9.77
C GLN A 321 -1.60 -18.52 9.53
N ARG A 322 -1.18 -19.28 10.55
CA ARG A 322 -0.15 -20.33 10.38
C ARG A 322 -0.52 -21.38 9.33
N ARG A 323 -1.82 -21.72 9.19
CA ARG A 323 -2.30 -22.64 8.14
C ARG A 323 -2.29 -21.98 6.77
N ILE A 324 -2.72 -20.72 6.67
CA ILE A 324 -2.75 -19.96 5.41
C ILE A 324 -1.33 -19.70 4.89
N TYR A 325 -0.39 -19.36 5.76
CA TYR A 325 0.99 -19.06 5.38
C TYR A 325 1.74 -20.30 4.86
N GLY A 326 1.18 -21.49 5.05
CA GLY A 326 1.67 -22.73 4.42
C GLY A 326 3.12 -23.09 4.78
N ARG A 327 3.57 -24.26 4.32
CA ARG A 327 5.00 -24.64 4.31
C ARG A 327 5.49 -25.03 2.92
N ASP A 328 4.56 -25.22 1.98
CA ASP A 328 4.81 -25.86 0.69
C ASP A 328 5.04 -24.81 -0.38
N GLY A 329 6.19 -24.12 -0.32
CA GLY A 329 6.90 -23.49 -1.44
C GLY A 329 6.20 -22.42 -2.32
N GLY A 330 4.89 -22.18 -2.17
CA GLY A 330 4.12 -21.31 -3.04
C GLY A 330 4.10 -21.78 -4.51
N PHE A 331 3.82 -20.85 -5.42
CA PHE A 331 3.93 -21.01 -6.86
C PHE A 331 5.08 -20.15 -7.41
N GLY A 332 5.82 -20.68 -8.38
CA GLY A 332 6.83 -19.91 -9.13
C GLY A 332 6.30 -19.36 -10.45
N HIS A 333 7.09 -18.50 -11.10
CA HIS A 333 6.71 -17.79 -12.33
C HIS A 333 6.25 -18.73 -13.46
N ASP A 334 6.93 -19.86 -13.65
CA ASP A 334 6.54 -20.85 -14.67
C ASP A 334 5.13 -21.40 -14.43
N LYS A 335 4.78 -21.69 -13.18
CA LYS A 335 3.43 -22.16 -12.81
C LYS A 335 2.41 -21.05 -13.07
N VAL A 336 2.77 -19.79 -12.79
CA VAL A 336 1.92 -18.63 -13.08
C VAL A 336 1.60 -18.57 -14.57
N LEU A 337 2.62 -18.52 -15.42
CA LEU A 337 2.48 -18.34 -16.86
C LEU A 337 1.83 -19.55 -17.55
N GLN A 338 2.14 -20.77 -17.12
CA GLN A 338 1.71 -21.98 -17.82
C GLN A 338 0.38 -22.55 -17.32
N LYS A 339 0.01 -22.31 -16.06
CA LYS A 339 -1.13 -23.00 -15.42
C LYS A 339 -2.13 -22.07 -14.72
N ILE A 340 -1.73 -20.86 -14.34
CA ILE A 340 -2.57 -19.98 -13.50
C ILE A 340 -3.12 -18.82 -14.34
N ALA A 341 -2.28 -17.93 -14.86
CA ALA A 341 -2.68 -16.75 -15.63
C ALA A 341 -3.21 -17.09 -17.05
N ILE A 342 -3.29 -18.37 -17.41
CA ILE A 342 -3.95 -18.82 -18.65
C ILE A 342 -5.47 -18.72 -18.59
N VAL A 343 -6.05 -18.61 -17.38
CA VAL A 343 -7.51 -18.51 -17.19
C VAL A 343 -8.04 -17.09 -17.35
N ALA A 344 -7.14 -16.10 -17.30
CA ALA A 344 -7.47 -14.70 -17.40
C ALA A 344 -7.30 -14.23 -18.86
N PRO A 345 -8.36 -13.67 -19.47
CA PRO A 345 -8.26 -12.92 -20.73
C PRO A 345 -7.22 -11.81 -20.64
N GLU A 346 -6.65 -11.37 -21.77
CA GLU A 346 -5.65 -10.29 -21.78
C GLU A 346 -6.20 -8.93 -21.32
N ASP A 347 -7.50 -8.69 -21.54
CA ASP A 347 -8.20 -7.44 -21.26
C ASP A 347 -8.80 -7.36 -19.84
N VAL A 348 -8.39 -8.26 -18.95
CA VAL A 348 -8.79 -8.21 -17.54
C VAL A 348 -8.39 -6.88 -16.91
N ALA A 349 -9.21 -6.41 -15.98
CA ALA A 349 -8.94 -5.23 -15.16
C ALA A 349 -8.25 -5.60 -13.85
N LEU A 350 -8.61 -6.75 -13.27
CA LEU A 350 -7.96 -7.31 -12.10
C LEU A 350 -7.86 -8.82 -12.23
N PHE A 351 -6.70 -9.35 -11.91
CA PHE A 351 -6.44 -10.78 -11.76
C PHE A 351 -5.79 -11.01 -10.40
N ALA A 352 -6.44 -11.76 -9.52
CA ALA A 352 -5.85 -12.18 -8.25
C ALA A 352 -5.80 -13.70 -8.17
N TYR A 353 -4.72 -14.24 -7.62
CA TYR A 353 -4.56 -15.66 -7.37
C TYR A 353 -4.05 -15.89 -5.95
N LEU A 354 -4.62 -16.90 -5.29
CA LEU A 354 -4.30 -17.29 -3.92
C LEU A 354 -4.12 -18.80 -3.86
N GLU A 355 -3.00 -19.24 -3.30
CA GLU A 355 -2.70 -20.63 -3.00
C GLU A 355 -2.66 -20.82 -1.47
N GLY A 356 -3.68 -21.47 -0.93
CA GLY A 356 -3.87 -21.65 0.51
C GLY A 356 -5.02 -22.62 0.83
N PRO A 357 -5.10 -23.13 2.08
CA PRO A 357 -6.08 -24.15 2.45
C PRO A 357 -7.51 -23.63 2.32
N ILE A 358 -8.31 -24.17 1.38
CA ILE A 358 -9.69 -23.70 1.12
C ILE A 358 -10.55 -23.78 2.38
N ALA A 359 -10.39 -24.82 3.20
CA ALA A 359 -11.12 -24.93 4.45
C ALA A 359 -10.89 -23.71 5.36
N THR A 360 -9.62 -23.34 5.57
CA THR A 360 -9.27 -22.20 6.43
C THR A 360 -9.67 -20.87 5.79
N LEU A 361 -9.53 -20.72 4.48
CA LEU A 361 -9.99 -19.50 3.79
C LEU A 361 -11.50 -19.32 3.91
N LEU A 362 -12.28 -20.38 3.72
CA LEU A 362 -13.74 -20.34 3.89
C LEU A 362 -14.15 -20.08 5.35
N GLU A 363 -13.40 -20.61 6.32
CA GLU A 363 -13.59 -20.31 7.74
C GLU A 363 -13.45 -18.81 8.01
N GLU A 364 -12.38 -18.18 7.51
CA GLU A 364 -12.16 -16.75 7.69
C GLU A 364 -13.15 -15.89 6.89
N VAL A 365 -13.58 -16.32 5.69
CA VAL A 365 -14.68 -15.68 4.96
C VAL A 365 -15.97 -15.69 5.80
N LEU A 366 -16.34 -16.85 6.35
CA LEU A 366 -17.54 -16.99 7.20
C LEU A 366 -17.41 -16.25 8.54
N ALA A 367 -16.20 -15.92 8.98
CA ALA A 367 -15.95 -15.10 10.16
C ALA A 367 -15.97 -13.59 9.86
N SER A 368 -15.82 -13.20 8.59
CA SER A 368 -15.82 -11.80 8.14
C SER A 368 -17.14 -11.31 7.56
N VAL A 369 -18.09 -12.21 7.29
CA VAL A 369 -19.44 -11.84 6.87
C VAL A 369 -20.31 -11.46 8.08
N ASP A 370 -21.33 -10.65 7.82
CA ASP A 370 -22.33 -10.28 8.82
C ASP A 370 -22.96 -11.52 9.50
N PRO A 371 -23.17 -11.52 10.83
CA PRO A 371 -23.74 -12.65 11.55
C PRO A 371 -25.11 -13.11 11.04
N ALA A 372 -25.97 -12.18 10.57
CA ALA A 372 -27.26 -12.54 10.00
C ALA A 372 -27.11 -13.24 8.65
N MET A 373 -26.18 -12.78 7.81
CA MET A 373 -25.85 -13.48 6.55
C MET A 373 -25.35 -14.91 6.82
N LYS A 374 -24.47 -15.08 7.81
CA LYS A 374 -23.99 -16.41 8.22
C LYS A 374 -25.12 -17.31 8.72
N SER A 375 -26.03 -16.79 9.55
CA SER A 375 -27.19 -17.54 10.05
C SER A 375 -28.10 -17.97 8.90
N ASN A 376 -28.45 -17.04 8.00
CA ASN A 376 -29.31 -17.31 6.86
C ASN A 376 -28.71 -18.40 5.95
N LEU A 377 -27.41 -18.35 5.69
CA LEU A 377 -26.73 -19.39 4.91
C LEU A 377 -26.75 -20.74 5.62
N ALA A 378 -26.51 -20.76 6.94
CA ALA A 378 -26.57 -21.97 7.75
C ALA A 378 -27.98 -22.59 7.79
N ASP A 379 -29.02 -21.76 7.89
CA ASP A 379 -30.42 -22.20 7.86
C ASP A 379 -30.81 -22.73 6.47
N ALA A 380 -30.33 -22.09 5.40
CA ALA A 380 -30.56 -22.54 4.02
C ALA A 380 -30.00 -23.95 3.80
N PHE A 381 -28.74 -24.19 4.16
CA PHE A 381 -28.13 -25.52 4.04
C PHE A 381 -28.77 -26.55 4.97
N ARG A 382 -29.10 -26.20 6.22
CA ARG A 382 -29.83 -27.10 7.13
C ARG A 382 -31.19 -27.52 6.58
N SER A 383 -31.90 -26.60 5.94
CA SER A 383 -33.23 -26.84 5.35
C SER A 383 -33.20 -27.83 4.20
N THR A 384 -32.05 -28.02 3.54
CA THR A 384 -31.87 -29.06 2.52
C THR A 384 -31.83 -30.48 3.09
N GLY A 385 -31.61 -30.63 4.41
CA GLY A 385 -31.47 -31.93 5.09
C GLY A 385 -30.15 -32.66 4.81
N ARG A 386 -29.29 -32.16 3.91
CA ARG A 386 -28.01 -32.79 3.54
C ARG A 386 -26.86 -32.42 4.48
N PHE A 387 -26.84 -31.18 4.95
CA PHE A 387 -25.77 -30.65 5.80
C PHE A 387 -26.32 -30.21 7.15
N SER A 388 -25.65 -30.58 8.25
CA SER A 388 -26.06 -30.22 9.61
C SER A 388 -25.78 -28.75 9.96
N ASP A 389 -24.75 -28.18 9.34
CA ASP A 389 -24.21 -26.85 9.64
C ASP A 389 -23.26 -26.40 8.51
N LEU A 390 -22.70 -25.20 8.64
CA LEU A 390 -21.74 -24.65 7.67
C LEU A 390 -20.36 -25.32 7.76
N ASP A 391 -20.00 -25.94 8.88
CA ASP A 391 -18.72 -26.65 9.00
C ASP A 391 -18.73 -27.91 8.12
N ALA A 392 -19.87 -28.61 8.03
CA ALA A 392 -20.07 -29.73 7.14
C ALA A 392 -19.95 -29.31 5.67
N VAL A 393 -20.55 -28.16 5.29
CA VAL A 393 -20.43 -27.60 3.93
C VAL A 393 -18.99 -27.21 3.61
N ARG A 394 -18.31 -26.53 4.54
CA ARG A 394 -16.89 -26.17 4.42
C ARG A 394 -16.01 -27.39 4.21
N ASN A 395 -16.21 -28.44 5.01
CA ASN A 395 -15.45 -29.69 4.90
C ASN A 395 -15.73 -30.40 3.57
N HIS A 396 -16.98 -30.37 3.09
CA HIS A 396 -17.34 -30.90 1.78
C HIS A 396 -16.59 -30.17 0.66
N LEU A 397 -16.59 -28.84 0.67
CA LEU A 397 -15.85 -28.02 -0.29
C LEU A 397 -14.33 -28.23 -0.19
N ALA A 398 -13.78 -28.36 1.02
CA ALA A 398 -12.35 -28.55 1.25
C ALA A 398 -11.80 -29.86 0.68
N VAL A 399 -12.62 -30.92 0.63
CA VAL A 399 -12.23 -32.20 -0.01
C VAL A 399 -12.50 -32.16 -1.52
N SER A 400 -13.40 -31.30 -1.97
CA SER A 400 -13.80 -31.18 -3.38
C SER A 400 -12.88 -30.27 -4.18
N LEU A 401 -12.26 -29.28 -3.54
CA LEU A 401 -11.44 -28.25 -4.16
C LEU A 401 -9.97 -28.41 -3.79
N HIS A 402 -9.09 -28.14 -4.76
CA HIS A 402 -7.68 -27.91 -4.50
C HIS A 402 -7.48 -26.62 -3.70
N ASN A 403 -6.34 -26.52 -3.01
CA ASN A 403 -5.94 -25.39 -2.18
C ASN A 403 -5.50 -24.14 -2.98
N ARG A 404 -6.31 -23.74 -3.97
CA ARG A 404 -6.05 -22.60 -4.85
C ARG A 404 -7.30 -22.03 -5.48
N LEU A 405 -7.32 -20.72 -5.66
CA LEU A 405 -8.40 -19.99 -6.33
C LEU A 405 -7.85 -18.78 -7.09
N ALA A 406 -8.55 -18.38 -8.16
CA ALA A 406 -8.30 -17.15 -8.90
C ALA A 406 -9.57 -16.30 -8.96
N LEU A 407 -9.42 -14.99 -8.82
CA LEU A 407 -10.43 -13.99 -9.11
C LEU A 407 -10.06 -13.30 -10.42
N VAL A 408 -10.97 -13.32 -11.37
CA VAL A 408 -10.85 -12.65 -12.67
C VAL A 408 -11.91 -11.56 -12.72
N VAL A 409 -11.52 -10.33 -12.99
CA VAL A 409 -12.42 -9.18 -13.12
C VAL A 409 -12.10 -8.47 -14.43
N ARG A 410 -13.11 -8.24 -15.26
CA ARG A 410 -13.00 -7.44 -16.48
C ARG A 410 -14.20 -6.53 -16.65
N GLU A 411 -14.09 -5.57 -17.56
CA GLU A 411 -15.24 -4.75 -17.94
C GLU A 411 -16.40 -5.65 -18.41
N ASN A 412 -17.62 -5.33 -17.98
CA ASN A 412 -18.81 -6.03 -18.48
C ASN A 412 -19.26 -5.40 -19.80
N ASP A 413 -18.64 -5.83 -20.88
CA ASP A 413 -18.92 -5.40 -22.25
C ASP A 413 -19.74 -6.43 -23.06
N TYR A 414 -20.28 -7.45 -22.38
CA TYR A 414 -21.10 -8.46 -23.01
C TYR A 414 -22.44 -7.87 -23.50
N PRO A 415 -22.87 -8.23 -24.72
CA PRO A 415 -24.13 -7.73 -25.25
C PRO A 415 -25.30 -8.27 -24.42
N LEU A 416 -26.32 -7.42 -24.21
CA LEU A 416 -27.57 -7.86 -23.62
C LEU A 416 -28.24 -8.92 -24.50
N GLU A 417 -28.86 -9.92 -23.87
CA GLU A 417 -29.62 -10.92 -24.60
C GLU A 417 -30.93 -10.32 -25.11
N GLU A 418 -30.96 -10.01 -26.40
CA GLU A 418 -32.14 -9.49 -27.08
C GLU A 418 -32.67 -10.50 -28.12
N LYS A 419 -33.99 -10.60 -28.24
CA LYS A 419 -34.66 -11.33 -29.33
C LYS A 419 -35.64 -10.41 -30.04
N LEU A 420 -35.72 -10.57 -31.37
CA LEU A 420 -36.73 -9.87 -32.16
C LEU A 420 -38.12 -10.37 -31.74
N ASN A 421 -38.95 -9.48 -31.23
CA ASN A 421 -40.36 -9.78 -31.01
C ASN A 421 -41.11 -9.66 -32.34
N PRO A 422 -41.66 -10.78 -32.88
CA PRO A 422 -42.33 -10.77 -34.19
C PRO A 422 -43.63 -9.95 -34.22
N ALA A 423 -44.23 -9.64 -33.06
CA ALA A 423 -45.44 -8.84 -32.97
C ALA A 423 -45.15 -7.33 -32.98
N THR A 424 -44.05 -6.89 -32.37
CA THR A 424 -43.67 -5.47 -32.27
C THR A 424 -42.64 -5.05 -33.31
N GLY A 425 -41.95 -6.02 -33.94
CA GLY A 425 -40.85 -5.78 -34.87
C GLY A 425 -39.61 -5.17 -34.22
N ARG A 426 -39.52 -5.20 -32.88
CA ARG A 426 -38.43 -4.60 -32.10
C ARG A 426 -37.61 -5.68 -31.41
N MET A 427 -36.34 -5.40 -31.18
CA MET A 427 -35.51 -6.20 -30.29
C MET A 427 -35.98 -5.97 -28.85
N GLU A 428 -36.26 -7.05 -28.14
CA GLU A 428 -36.69 -7.02 -26.75
C GLU A 428 -35.73 -7.84 -25.90
N TYR A 429 -35.38 -7.31 -24.73
CA TYR A 429 -34.54 -8.01 -23.77
C TYR A 429 -35.25 -9.26 -23.27
N VAL A 430 -34.55 -10.39 -23.33
CA VAL A 430 -35.04 -11.72 -22.91
C VAL A 430 -34.13 -12.36 -21.85
N GLY A 431 -33.14 -11.63 -21.34
CA GLY A 431 -32.32 -12.09 -20.23
C GLY A 431 -33.08 -12.05 -18.89
N PRO A 432 -32.45 -12.53 -17.82
CA PRO A 432 -33.08 -12.51 -16.49
C PRO A 432 -33.29 -11.07 -15.98
N PRO A 433 -34.21 -10.85 -15.03
CA PRO A 433 -34.45 -9.51 -14.49
C PRO A 433 -33.15 -8.87 -13.97
N ASN A 434 -32.90 -7.61 -14.28
CA ASN A 434 -31.73 -6.91 -13.77
C ASN A 434 -32.08 -5.46 -13.40
N ASP A 435 -31.27 -4.85 -12.54
CA ASP A 435 -31.44 -3.47 -12.10
C ASP A 435 -30.64 -2.46 -12.96
N GLY A 436 -29.92 -2.96 -13.98
CA GLY A 436 -29.15 -2.17 -14.93
C GLY A 436 -27.96 -1.42 -14.34
N GLN A 437 -27.56 -1.70 -13.10
CA GLN A 437 -26.38 -1.05 -12.51
C GLN A 437 -25.10 -1.44 -13.27
N PRO A 438 -24.18 -0.49 -13.52
CA PRO A 438 -22.89 -0.81 -14.10
C PRO A 438 -22.07 -1.65 -13.11
N VAL A 439 -21.71 -2.86 -13.53
CA VAL A 439 -20.92 -3.80 -12.73
C VAL A 439 -19.82 -4.40 -13.57
N PHE A 440 -18.74 -4.84 -12.93
CA PHE A 440 -17.73 -5.66 -13.59
C PHE A 440 -18.27 -7.05 -13.90
N ALA A 441 -17.74 -7.68 -14.94
CA ALA A 441 -17.83 -9.12 -15.10
C ALA A 441 -16.78 -9.74 -14.17
N VAL A 442 -17.24 -10.51 -13.18
CA VAL A 442 -16.43 -11.13 -12.14
C VAL A 442 -16.57 -12.64 -12.23
N ALA A 443 -15.46 -13.36 -12.16
CA ALA A 443 -15.45 -14.80 -12.03
C ALA A 443 -14.49 -15.26 -10.93
N LEU A 444 -14.95 -16.20 -10.13
CA LEU A 444 -14.13 -17.01 -9.24
C LEU A 444 -13.84 -18.34 -9.93
N VAL A 445 -12.57 -18.61 -10.21
CA VAL A 445 -12.08 -19.85 -10.78
C VAL A 445 -11.43 -20.65 -9.66
N THR A 446 -11.91 -21.87 -9.44
CA THR A 446 -11.32 -22.84 -8.51
C THR A 446 -10.95 -24.10 -9.27
N TRP A 447 -10.04 -24.90 -8.72
CA TRP A 447 -9.69 -26.20 -9.29
C TRP A 447 -10.24 -27.29 -8.39
N TYR A 448 -10.79 -28.34 -8.96
CA TYR A 448 -11.42 -29.41 -8.19
C TYR A 448 -10.57 -30.68 -8.15
N SER A 449 -10.62 -31.38 -7.02
CA SER A 449 -10.03 -32.70 -6.82
C SER A 449 -11.07 -33.82 -6.90
N ASP A 450 -12.34 -33.51 -6.67
CA ASP A 450 -13.46 -34.44 -6.70
C ASP A 450 -14.67 -33.75 -7.35
N GLU A 451 -14.89 -34.04 -8.64
CA GLU A 451 -15.95 -33.42 -9.44
C GLU A 451 -17.34 -33.82 -8.94
N ASP A 452 -17.52 -35.10 -8.58
CA ASP A 452 -18.81 -35.67 -8.20
C ASP A 452 -19.38 -34.95 -6.97
N LYS A 453 -18.52 -34.64 -5.99
CA LYS A 453 -18.94 -33.87 -4.81
C LYS A 453 -19.33 -32.43 -5.13
N LEU A 454 -18.69 -31.78 -6.10
CA LEU A 454 -19.11 -30.47 -6.55
C LEU A 454 -20.44 -30.53 -7.29
N ILE A 455 -20.61 -31.54 -8.16
CA ILE A 455 -21.88 -31.77 -8.86
C ILE A 455 -23.00 -32.00 -7.84
N GLU A 456 -22.75 -32.81 -6.81
CA GLU A 456 -23.69 -33.07 -5.71
C GLU A 456 -24.12 -31.76 -5.04
N LEU A 457 -23.17 -30.90 -4.66
CA LEU A 457 -23.47 -29.62 -4.02
C LEU A 457 -24.26 -28.69 -4.96
N ARG A 458 -23.85 -28.60 -6.23
CA ARG A 458 -24.55 -27.77 -7.22
C ARG A 458 -25.96 -28.29 -7.51
N GLU A 459 -26.17 -29.61 -7.53
CA GLU A 459 -27.49 -30.23 -7.70
C GLU A 459 -28.38 -29.99 -6.49
N LEU A 460 -27.84 -30.10 -5.27
CA LEU A 460 -28.57 -29.79 -4.05
C LEU A 460 -29.11 -28.35 -4.06
N ILE A 461 -28.26 -27.38 -4.42
CA ILE A 461 -28.66 -25.98 -4.57
C ILE A 461 -29.69 -25.83 -5.70
N GLY A 462 -29.47 -26.51 -6.83
CA GLY A 462 -30.36 -26.49 -7.99
C GLY A 462 -31.76 -27.08 -7.75
N GLN A 463 -31.87 -28.09 -6.89
CA GLN A 463 -33.13 -28.73 -6.51
C GLN A 463 -33.87 -27.99 -5.39
N SER A 464 -33.16 -27.18 -4.61
CA SER A 464 -33.72 -26.41 -3.49
C SER A 464 -33.47 -24.90 -3.59
N PRO A 465 -33.66 -24.25 -4.76
CA PRO A 465 -33.20 -22.88 -5.00
C PRO A 465 -33.94 -21.84 -4.12
N ALA A 466 -35.17 -22.14 -3.71
CA ALA A 466 -35.97 -21.29 -2.83
C ALA A 466 -35.31 -21.03 -1.46
N TYR A 467 -34.59 -22.00 -0.88
CA TYR A 467 -33.89 -21.80 0.40
C TYR A 467 -32.70 -20.83 0.27
N PHE A 468 -32.15 -20.70 -0.93
CA PHE A 468 -31.01 -19.85 -1.22
C PHE A 468 -31.41 -18.50 -1.84
N GLY A 469 -32.73 -18.24 -1.98
CA GLY A 469 -33.22 -17.03 -2.66
C GLY A 469 -32.81 -16.97 -4.13
N LEU A 470 -32.68 -18.14 -4.77
CA LEU A 470 -32.35 -18.28 -6.18
C LEU A 470 -33.61 -18.59 -6.98
N GLU A 471 -33.66 -18.07 -8.20
CA GLU A 471 -34.72 -18.36 -9.15
C GLU A 471 -34.12 -18.75 -10.51
N GLY A 472 -34.93 -19.34 -11.37
CA GLY A 472 -34.61 -19.56 -12.77
C GLY A 472 -34.81 -18.29 -13.58
N ARG A 473 -34.49 -18.36 -14.88
CA ARG A 473 -34.48 -17.23 -15.82
C ARG A 473 -35.75 -16.36 -15.83
N ASP A 474 -36.92 -16.98 -15.74
CA ASP A 474 -38.23 -16.29 -15.80
C ASP A 474 -38.84 -16.02 -14.41
N GLY A 475 -38.04 -16.10 -13.34
CA GLY A 475 -38.51 -16.05 -11.94
C GLY A 475 -39.16 -17.34 -11.44
N GLY A 476 -39.05 -18.43 -12.21
CA GLY A 476 -39.51 -19.78 -11.82
C GLY A 476 -38.57 -20.49 -10.84
N LEU A 477 -38.96 -21.65 -10.34
CA LEU A 477 -38.07 -22.49 -9.52
C LEU A 477 -37.06 -23.24 -10.42
N GLY A 478 -35.79 -23.28 -10.00
CA GLY A 478 -34.73 -24.09 -10.62
C GLY A 478 -33.56 -23.27 -11.11
N TYR A 479 -32.76 -23.87 -12.00
CA TYR A 479 -31.69 -23.21 -12.74
C TYR A 479 -31.93 -23.33 -14.25
N TYR A 480 -31.38 -22.39 -15.02
CA TYR A 480 -31.36 -22.47 -16.46
C TYR A 480 -30.07 -23.17 -16.93
N GLN A 481 -30.21 -24.19 -17.77
CA GLN A 481 -29.08 -24.94 -18.28
C GLN A 481 -28.66 -24.41 -19.66
N ARG A 482 -27.37 -24.11 -19.82
CA ARG A 482 -26.75 -23.75 -21.10
C ARG A 482 -25.59 -24.67 -21.42
N LYS A 483 -25.31 -24.83 -22.71
CA LYS A 483 -24.05 -25.43 -23.16
C LYS A 483 -23.00 -24.34 -23.41
N VAL A 484 -21.81 -24.56 -22.84
CA VAL A 484 -20.61 -23.78 -23.10
C VAL A 484 -19.54 -24.75 -23.60
N GLY A 485 -19.35 -24.78 -24.93
CA GLY A 485 -18.64 -25.89 -25.56
C GLY A 485 -19.37 -27.20 -25.29
N ASN A 486 -18.68 -28.18 -24.69
CA ASN A 486 -19.25 -29.47 -24.31
C ASN A 486 -19.77 -29.51 -22.86
N TYR A 487 -19.56 -28.45 -22.08
CA TYR A 487 -19.86 -28.43 -20.65
C TYR A 487 -21.23 -27.82 -20.35
N ASP A 488 -21.82 -28.28 -19.25
CA ASP A 488 -23.10 -27.77 -18.73
C ASP A 488 -22.87 -26.60 -17.78
N ALA A 489 -23.30 -25.42 -18.22
CA ALA A 489 -23.40 -24.24 -17.40
C ALA A 489 -24.79 -24.16 -16.77
N ARG A 490 -24.85 -23.79 -15.48
CA ARG A 490 -26.09 -23.54 -14.74
C ARG A 490 -26.15 -22.07 -14.39
N GLU A 491 -27.24 -21.43 -14.77
CA GLU A 491 -27.52 -20.02 -14.54
C GLU A 491 -28.66 -19.90 -13.53
N PHE A 492 -28.39 -19.19 -12.45
CA PHE A 492 -29.35 -18.81 -11.43
C PHE A 492 -29.55 -17.31 -11.46
N TRP A 493 -30.73 -16.89 -11.04
CA TRP A 493 -31.06 -15.50 -10.83
C TRP A 493 -31.17 -15.17 -9.34
N SER A 494 -30.71 -13.99 -8.95
CA SER A 494 -30.94 -13.42 -7.63
C SER A 494 -30.98 -11.90 -7.71
N ARG A 495 -32.02 -11.31 -7.10
CA ARG A 495 -32.14 -9.85 -6.90
C ARG A 495 -31.00 -9.23 -6.08
N PHE A 496 -30.23 -10.06 -5.39
CA PHE A 496 -29.11 -9.61 -4.55
C PHE A 496 -27.79 -9.49 -5.32
N VAL A 497 -27.76 -9.86 -6.61
CA VAL A 497 -26.60 -9.63 -7.48
C VAL A 497 -26.84 -8.34 -8.27
N PRO A 498 -26.11 -7.24 -7.97
CA PRO A 498 -26.29 -5.98 -8.67
C PRO A 498 -25.92 -6.07 -10.15
N GLY A 499 -26.56 -5.25 -10.98
CA GLY A 499 -26.27 -5.06 -12.39
C GLY A 499 -26.77 -6.18 -13.29
N THR A 500 -26.42 -7.44 -12.98
CA THR A 500 -26.74 -8.59 -13.83
C THR A 500 -27.85 -9.46 -13.28
N GLY A 501 -28.00 -9.54 -11.95
CA GLY A 501 -28.90 -10.49 -11.31
C GLY A 501 -28.48 -11.96 -11.48
N VAL A 502 -27.34 -12.25 -12.13
CA VAL A 502 -26.96 -13.59 -12.59
C VAL A 502 -25.92 -14.21 -11.68
N ILE A 503 -26.06 -15.51 -11.42
CA ILE A 503 -25.02 -16.39 -10.89
C ILE A 503 -24.90 -17.57 -11.84
N ALA A 504 -23.84 -17.59 -12.64
CA ALA A 504 -23.56 -18.65 -13.59
C ALA A 504 -22.44 -19.55 -13.05
N THR A 505 -22.61 -20.86 -13.16
CA THR A 505 -21.62 -21.85 -12.71
C THR A 505 -21.33 -22.88 -13.78
N MET A 506 -20.07 -23.32 -13.89
CA MET A 506 -19.67 -24.37 -14.84
C MET A 506 -18.52 -25.19 -14.27
N ASN A 507 -18.59 -26.51 -14.46
CA ASN A 507 -17.46 -27.41 -14.28
C ASN A 507 -16.84 -27.65 -15.66
N THR A 508 -15.54 -27.42 -15.81
CA THR A 508 -14.75 -27.82 -16.98
C THR A 508 -13.98 -29.10 -16.66
N HIS A 509 -12.87 -29.39 -17.34
CA HIS A 509 -12.09 -30.61 -17.13
C HIS A 509 -11.46 -30.72 -15.73
N ASP A 510 -11.03 -29.61 -15.14
CA ASP A 510 -10.41 -29.56 -13.81
C ASP A 510 -10.75 -28.28 -13.02
N GLN A 511 -11.61 -27.41 -13.58
CA GLN A 511 -11.98 -26.14 -12.97
C GLN A 511 -13.47 -26.08 -12.64
N PHE A 512 -13.78 -25.45 -11.52
CA PHE A 512 -15.11 -25.00 -11.18
C PHE A 512 -15.13 -23.47 -11.19
N ILE A 513 -15.94 -22.91 -12.10
CA ILE A 513 -16.01 -21.48 -12.37
C ILE A 513 -17.38 -20.98 -11.92
N VAL A 514 -17.39 -19.89 -11.14
CA VAL A 514 -18.59 -19.14 -10.75
C VAL A 514 -18.44 -17.73 -11.27
N SER A 515 -19.45 -17.17 -11.93
CA SER A 515 -19.42 -15.81 -12.45
C SER A 515 -20.76 -15.10 -12.31
N ASN A 516 -20.75 -13.77 -12.27
CA ASN A 516 -21.95 -12.95 -12.32
C ASN A 516 -22.47 -12.70 -13.75
N VAL A 517 -21.81 -13.25 -14.78
CA VAL A 517 -22.22 -13.18 -16.19
C VAL A 517 -21.97 -14.53 -16.86
N HIS A 518 -22.94 -15.03 -17.64
CA HIS A 518 -22.80 -16.36 -18.23
C HIS A 518 -21.73 -16.41 -19.33
N GLU A 519 -21.57 -15.32 -20.09
CA GLU A 519 -20.65 -15.21 -21.22
C GLU A 519 -19.20 -15.25 -20.74
N MET A 520 -18.93 -14.76 -19.54
CA MET A 520 -17.62 -14.84 -18.90
C MET A 520 -17.16 -16.27 -18.65
N LEU A 521 -18.09 -17.20 -18.38
CA LEU A 521 -17.75 -18.63 -18.30
C LEU A 521 -17.17 -19.14 -19.63
N ARG A 522 -17.79 -18.74 -20.74
CA ARG A 522 -17.33 -19.11 -22.09
C ARG A 522 -16.00 -18.48 -22.41
N ASP A 523 -15.82 -17.21 -22.07
CA ASP A 523 -14.59 -16.48 -22.32
C ASP A 523 -13.40 -17.11 -21.59
N ILE A 524 -13.54 -17.35 -20.28
CA ILE A 524 -12.52 -18.05 -19.47
C ILE A 524 -12.24 -19.45 -20.02
N TYR A 525 -13.29 -20.22 -20.37
CA TYR A 525 -13.12 -21.55 -20.94
C TYR A 525 -12.31 -21.53 -22.24
N LYS A 526 -12.66 -20.66 -23.18
CA LYS A 526 -11.97 -20.58 -24.48
C LYS A 526 -10.56 -20.02 -24.35
N THR A 527 -10.38 -19.01 -23.50
CA THR A 527 -9.06 -18.46 -23.16
C THR A 527 -8.17 -19.56 -22.57
N THR A 528 -8.68 -20.36 -21.64
CA THR A 528 -7.92 -21.46 -21.01
C THR A 528 -7.59 -22.59 -22.01
N THR A 529 -8.57 -23.05 -22.79
CA THR A 529 -8.45 -24.29 -23.59
C THR A 529 -7.97 -24.09 -25.01
N ILE A 530 -8.35 -22.99 -25.66
CA ILE A 530 -8.00 -22.68 -27.06
C ILE A 530 -6.80 -21.73 -27.07
N GLY A 531 -6.95 -20.56 -26.44
CA GLY A 531 -5.97 -19.47 -26.52
C GLY A 531 -5.77 -18.93 -27.96
N GLY A 532 -4.70 -18.16 -28.16
CA GLY A 532 -4.33 -17.61 -29.46
C GLY A 532 -4.88 -16.20 -29.72
N PRO A 533 -4.80 -15.69 -30.97
CA PRO A 533 -5.19 -14.30 -31.28
C PRO A 533 -6.67 -13.99 -31.02
N ASP A 534 -7.55 -14.97 -31.16
CA ASP A 534 -8.99 -14.81 -30.92
C ASP A 534 -9.36 -14.89 -29.43
N TYR A 535 -8.47 -15.44 -28.58
CA TYR A 535 -8.65 -15.58 -27.13
C TYR A 535 -7.32 -15.28 -26.42
N PRO A 536 -6.85 -14.02 -26.47
CA PRO A 536 -5.57 -13.64 -25.91
C PRO A 536 -5.57 -13.78 -24.39
N ARG A 537 -4.40 -14.05 -23.81
CA ARG A 537 -4.23 -14.41 -22.39
C ARG A 537 -3.37 -13.39 -21.67
N LEU A 538 -3.69 -13.12 -20.41
CA LEU A 538 -2.81 -12.36 -19.52
C LEU A 538 -1.40 -12.96 -19.46
N SER A 539 -1.29 -14.30 -19.38
CA SER A 539 0.00 -15.02 -19.40
C SER A 539 0.89 -14.78 -20.64
N ARG A 540 0.39 -14.11 -21.68
CA ARG A 540 1.14 -13.77 -22.90
C ARG A 540 1.37 -12.26 -23.06
N ARG A 541 0.84 -11.45 -22.15
CA ARG A 541 0.96 -9.99 -22.19
C ARG A 541 2.40 -9.59 -21.82
N PRO A 542 3.10 -8.78 -22.64
CA PRO A 542 4.52 -8.46 -22.42
C PRO A 542 4.81 -7.80 -21.08
N ASP A 543 4.03 -6.78 -20.71
CA ASP A 543 4.13 -6.06 -19.43
C ASP A 543 3.95 -7.01 -18.23
N PHE A 544 2.98 -7.92 -18.28
CA PHE A 544 2.78 -8.91 -17.22
C PHE A 544 3.98 -9.85 -17.07
N ILE A 545 4.56 -10.31 -18.18
CA ILE A 545 5.72 -11.21 -18.16
C ILE A 545 6.96 -10.49 -17.60
N GLU A 546 7.20 -9.27 -18.05
CA GLU A 546 8.32 -8.43 -17.63
C GLU A 546 8.24 -8.13 -16.13
N LEU A 547 7.11 -7.60 -15.66
CA LEU A 547 6.89 -7.31 -14.24
C LEU A 547 7.01 -8.57 -13.38
N LEU A 548 6.47 -9.70 -13.84
CA LEU A 548 6.58 -10.97 -13.11
C LEU A 548 8.04 -11.43 -13.01
N SER A 549 8.82 -11.30 -14.08
CA SER A 549 10.22 -11.75 -14.11
C SER A 549 11.11 -11.04 -13.09
N ASP A 550 10.76 -9.80 -12.74
CA ASP A 550 11.50 -8.96 -11.81
C ASP A 550 11.04 -9.12 -10.34
N THR A 551 10.02 -9.94 -10.05
CA THR A 551 9.50 -10.11 -8.67
C THR A 551 10.13 -11.29 -7.91
N VAL A 552 9.75 -11.47 -6.64
CA VAL A 552 10.11 -12.65 -5.83
C VAL A 552 9.86 -13.96 -6.58
N PRO A 553 10.80 -14.93 -6.57
CA PRO A 553 10.76 -16.12 -7.43
C PRO A 553 9.58 -17.07 -7.14
N SER A 554 8.91 -16.87 -6.01
CA SER A 554 7.79 -17.68 -5.56
C SER A 554 6.88 -16.87 -4.66
N ALA A 555 5.57 -17.10 -4.73
CA ALA A 555 4.58 -16.45 -3.90
C ALA A 555 3.41 -17.38 -3.55
N ASN A 556 2.58 -16.99 -2.61
CA ASN A 556 1.30 -17.65 -2.29
C ASN A 556 0.10 -16.76 -2.68
N MET A 557 0.36 -15.48 -2.94
CA MET A 557 -0.61 -14.51 -3.42
C MET A 557 -0.03 -13.73 -4.59
N LEU A 558 -0.84 -13.50 -5.61
CA LEU A 558 -0.53 -12.63 -6.74
C LEU A 558 -1.74 -11.74 -7.00
N VAL A 559 -1.50 -10.45 -7.23
CA VAL A 559 -2.50 -9.50 -7.68
C VAL A 559 -1.92 -8.72 -8.83
N TRP A 560 -2.63 -8.70 -9.96
CA TRP A 560 -2.34 -7.87 -11.11
C TRP A 560 -3.55 -6.98 -11.39
N ILE A 561 -3.29 -5.72 -11.73
CA ILE A 561 -4.32 -4.71 -12.02
C ILE A 561 -3.90 -3.91 -13.24
N ASP A 562 -4.83 -3.74 -14.18
CA ASP A 562 -4.77 -2.77 -15.27
C ASP A 562 -5.88 -1.74 -15.04
N PRO A 563 -5.53 -0.56 -14.50
CA PRO A 563 -6.50 0.48 -14.20
C PRO A 563 -7.25 0.96 -15.45
N HIS A 564 -6.58 1.05 -16.61
CA HIS A 564 -7.21 1.53 -17.84
C HIS A 564 -8.36 0.62 -18.29
N ARG A 565 -8.24 -0.69 -18.10
CA ARG A 565 -9.31 -1.66 -18.37
C ARG A 565 -10.48 -1.57 -17.39
N ALA A 566 -10.29 -0.94 -16.22
CA ALA A 566 -11.35 -0.73 -15.24
C ALA A 566 -12.14 0.57 -15.47
N ARG A 567 -11.56 1.54 -16.20
CA ARG A 567 -12.00 2.93 -16.26
C ARG A 567 -13.49 3.11 -16.50
N LYS A 568 -14.02 2.54 -17.59
CA LYS A 568 -15.41 2.77 -18.01
C LYS A 568 -16.41 2.29 -16.97
N THR A 569 -16.18 1.12 -16.36
CA THR A 569 -17.03 0.62 -15.28
C THR A 569 -16.91 1.47 -14.01
N LEU A 570 -15.69 1.88 -13.62
CA LEU A 570 -15.48 2.72 -12.44
C LEU A 570 -16.16 4.10 -12.60
N GLU A 571 -16.03 4.73 -13.76
CA GLU A 571 -16.66 6.01 -14.07
C GLU A 571 -18.19 5.89 -14.02
N ALA A 572 -18.75 4.82 -14.59
CA ALA A 572 -20.19 4.55 -14.53
C ALA A 572 -20.68 4.26 -13.10
N GLN A 573 -19.85 3.62 -12.27
CA GLN A 573 -20.15 3.33 -10.86
C GLN A 573 -20.01 4.56 -9.95
N ALA A 574 -19.27 5.59 -10.34
CA ALA A 574 -18.98 6.75 -9.49
C ALA A 574 -20.27 7.42 -8.94
N GLU A 575 -21.29 7.59 -9.79
CA GLU A 575 -22.55 8.21 -9.38
C GLU A 575 -23.37 7.31 -8.43
N ASN A 576 -23.44 6.01 -8.71
CA ASN A 576 -24.17 5.06 -7.86
C ASN A 576 -23.48 4.89 -6.50
N GLY A 577 -22.16 4.73 -6.49
CA GLY A 577 -21.37 4.65 -5.26
C GLY A 577 -21.50 5.92 -4.43
N ALA A 578 -21.52 7.10 -5.06
CA ALA A 578 -21.78 8.36 -4.36
C ALA A 578 -23.18 8.40 -3.74
N ARG A 579 -24.23 7.91 -4.43
CA ARG A 579 -25.60 7.84 -3.88
C ARG A 579 -25.71 6.91 -2.68
N GLU A 580 -25.06 5.73 -2.74
CA GLU A 580 -25.03 4.77 -1.63
C GLU A 580 -24.33 5.35 -0.40
N HIS A 581 -23.21 6.05 -0.61
CA HIS A 581 -22.41 6.62 0.48
C HIS A 581 -22.89 8.01 0.93
N ALA A 582 -23.73 8.71 0.16
CA ALA A 582 -24.16 10.08 0.48
C ALA A 582 -24.92 10.18 1.81
N ALA A 583 -25.57 9.09 2.25
CA ALA A 583 -26.26 9.04 3.53
C ALA A 583 -25.31 8.74 4.71
N THR A 584 -24.11 8.22 4.45
CA THR A 584 -23.12 7.87 5.49
C THR A 584 -22.49 9.15 6.04
N GLY A 585 -22.51 9.34 7.36
CA GLY A 585 -21.97 10.54 8.03
C GLY A 585 -23.00 11.55 8.54
N ILE A 586 -24.30 11.25 8.47
CA ILE A 586 -25.30 12.02 9.21
C ILE A 586 -25.38 11.49 10.65
N ASP A 587 -25.01 12.32 11.63
CA ASP A 587 -25.31 12.03 13.03
C ASP A 587 -26.79 12.31 13.33
N TRP A 588 -27.60 11.27 13.14
CA TRP A 588 -29.04 11.31 13.39
C TRP A 588 -29.39 11.60 14.85
N GLY A 589 -28.54 11.19 15.80
CA GLY A 589 -28.77 11.41 17.22
C GLY A 589 -28.70 12.88 17.56
N SER A 590 -27.61 13.53 17.17
CA SER A 590 -27.41 14.97 17.37
C SER A 590 -28.43 15.79 16.58
N LYS A 591 -28.67 15.44 15.31
CA LYS A 591 -29.61 16.18 14.45
C LYS A 591 -31.06 16.08 14.94
N ARG A 592 -31.50 14.91 15.40
CA ARG A 592 -32.83 14.73 15.97
C ARG A 592 -33.00 15.55 17.26
N ALA A 593 -32.00 15.53 18.14
CA ALA A 593 -32.02 16.32 19.37
C ALA A 593 -32.10 17.83 19.09
N GLU A 594 -31.37 18.32 18.09
CA GLU A 594 -31.41 19.73 17.66
C GLU A 594 -32.82 20.16 17.22
N GLU A 595 -33.47 19.38 16.36
CA GLU A 595 -34.81 19.71 15.84
C GLU A 595 -35.91 19.55 16.90
N GLU A 596 -35.79 18.55 17.78
CA GLU A 596 -36.70 18.40 18.92
C GLU A 596 -36.59 19.58 19.89
N ASN A 597 -35.37 20.08 20.17
CA ASN A 597 -35.18 21.25 21.02
C ASN A 597 -35.80 22.53 20.43
N LYS A 598 -35.88 22.64 19.09
CA LYS A 598 -36.58 23.75 18.41
C LYS A 598 -38.11 23.61 18.45
N LEU A 599 -38.63 22.39 18.40
CA LEU A 599 -40.07 22.12 18.30
C LEU A 599 -40.77 21.98 19.64
N ILE A 600 -40.09 21.45 20.68
CA ILE A 600 -40.66 21.25 22.01
C ILE A 600 -41.22 22.57 22.61
N PRO A 601 -40.50 23.70 22.61
CA PRO A 601 -41.04 24.96 23.14
C PRO A 601 -42.27 25.49 22.38
N LYS A 602 -42.39 25.14 21.09
CA LYS A 602 -43.49 25.58 20.21
C LYS A 602 -44.74 24.71 20.36
N LEU A 603 -44.56 23.39 20.48
CA LEU A 603 -45.65 22.41 20.56
C LEU A 603 -46.09 22.15 22.02
N PHE A 604 -45.17 22.26 22.98
CA PHE A 604 -45.39 21.96 24.40
C PHE A 604 -44.71 23.00 25.31
N PRO A 605 -45.23 24.23 25.39
CA PRO A 605 -44.64 25.29 26.20
C PRO A 605 -44.41 24.88 27.66
N GLY A 606 -43.21 25.18 28.19
CA GLY A 606 -42.84 24.89 29.58
C GLY A 606 -42.53 23.42 29.91
N ARG A 607 -42.57 22.50 28.94
CA ARG A 607 -42.24 21.08 29.14
C ARG A 607 -40.89 20.71 28.52
N ARG A 608 -40.16 19.80 29.16
CA ARG A 608 -38.96 19.17 28.61
C ARG A 608 -39.27 17.81 27.98
N ARG A 609 -38.40 17.30 27.11
CA ARG A 609 -38.58 16.01 26.41
C ARG A 609 -38.94 14.84 27.35
N GLY A 610 -38.25 14.74 28.48
CA GLY A 610 -38.50 13.69 29.49
C GLY A 610 -39.86 13.81 30.22
N GLN A 611 -40.55 14.95 30.08
CA GLN A 611 -41.85 15.25 30.71
C GLN A 611 -43.03 15.10 29.75
N LEU A 612 -42.78 14.68 28.50
CA LEU A 612 -43.83 14.46 27.50
C LEU A 612 -44.52 13.11 27.74
N THR A 613 -45.85 13.10 27.70
CA THR A 613 -46.66 11.87 27.69
C THR A 613 -46.45 11.11 26.38
N ARG A 614 -46.87 9.83 26.33
CA ARG A 614 -46.73 8.99 25.12
C ARG A 614 -47.33 9.66 23.87
N ASP A 615 -48.58 10.12 23.97
CA ASP A 615 -49.27 10.81 22.86
C ASP A 615 -48.57 12.13 22.44
N GLN A 616 -47.91 12.81 23.37
CA GLN A 616 -47.15 14.02 23.07
C GLN A 616 -45.82 13.71 22.37
N ARG A 617 -45.18 12.58 22.72
CA ARG A 617 -43.98 12.09 22.01
C ARG A 617 -44.33 11.66 20.60
N ASP A 618 -45.48 10.99 20.41
CA ASP A 618 -45.93 10.59 19.08
C ASP A 618 -46.22 11.81 18.19
N LYS A 619 -46.82 12.87 18.76
CA LYS A 619 -47.00 14.16 18.07
C LYS A 619 -45.67 14.87 17.76
N LEU A 620 -44.69 14.80 18.67
CA LEU A 620 -43.36 15.35 18.45
C LEU A 620 -42.63 14.60 17.32
N ASN A 621 -42.65 13.26 17.35
CA ASN A 621 -42.06 12.41 16.32
C ASN A 621 -42.68 12.68 14.95
N ALA A 622 -44.00 12.73 14.87
CA ALA A 622 -44.72 13.05 13.63
C ALA A 622 -44.37 14.44 13.06
N ALA A 623 -43.94 15.39 13.89
CA ALA A 623 -43.48 16.71 13.46
C ALA A 623 -41.98 16.74 13.08
N VAL A 624 -41.15 15.94 13.74
CA VAL A 624 -39.69 15.89 13.54
C VAL A 624 -39.31 15.01 12.35
N ASP A 625 -39.96 13.85 12.18
CA ASP A 625 -39.59 12.86 11.17
C ASP A 625 -39.67 13.42 9.72
N PRO A 626 -40.65 14.25 9.32
CA PRO A 626 -40.65 14.91 8.01
C PRO A 626 -39.49 15.91 7.83
N ILE A 627 -39.07 16.61 8.89
CA ILE A 627 -37.94 17.54 8.86
C ILE A 627 -36.64 16.77 8.66
N LEU A 628 -36.45 15.67 9.40
CA LEU A 628 -35.29 14.80 9.25
C LEU A 628 -35.24 14.15 7.85
N THR A 629 -36.40 13.75 7.31
CA THR A 629 -36.49 13.20 5.95
C THR A 629 -36.13 14.25 4.88
N LYS A 630 -36.61 15.48 5.05
CA LYS A 630 -36.23 16.59 4.16
C LYS A 630 -34.74 16.91 4.26
N TYR A 631 -34.22 17.02 5.48
CA TYR A 631 -32.80 17.23 5.73
C TYR A 631 -31.94 16.14 5.09
N ARG A 632 -32.34 14.86 5.24
CA ARG A 632 -31.67 13.73 4.56
C ARG A 632 -31.58 13.96 3.05
N THR A 633 -32.71 14.32 2.45
CA THR A 633 -32.82 14.50 1.00
C THR A 633 -31.94 15.65 0.52
N ASP A 634 -32.00 16.79 1.22
CA ASP A 634 -31.20 17.98 0.90
C ASP A 634 -29.70 17.73 1.10
N PHE A 635 -29.32 17.07 2.21
CA PHE A 635 -27.93 16.71 2.52
C PHE A 635 -27.35 15.75 1.47
N ILE A 636 -28.09 14.68 1.12
CA ILE A 636 -27.68 13.73 0.08
C ILE A 636 -27.50 14.46 -1.26
N LYS A 637 -28.47 15.30 -1.65
CA LYS A 637 -28.42 16.03 -2.91
C LYS A 637 -27.22 16.98 -2.99
N GLN A 638 -26.86 17.63 -1.88
CA GLN A 638 -25.70 18.51 -1.82
C GLN A 638 -24.37 17.76 -1.83
N ARG A 639 -24.32 16.57 -1.24
CA ARG A 639 -23.08 15.79 -1.07
C ARG A 639 -22.71 14.90 -2.25
N ILE A 640 -23.68 14.45 -3.05
CA ILE A 640 -23.44 13.59 -4.22
C ILE A 640 -22.37 14.18 -5.17
N PRO A 641 -22.45 15.46 -5.60
CA PRO A 641 -21.45 16.02 -6.52
C PRO A 641 -20.02 15.94 -5.98
N ASP A 642 -19.81 16.17 -4.69
CA ASP A 642 -18.49 16.13 -4.07
C ASP A 642 -17.95 14.70 -3.98
N LEU A 643 -18.80 13.73 -3.62
CA LEU A 643 -18.44 12.30 -3.59
C LEU A 643 -18.14 11.76 -5.01
N VAL A 644 -18.89 12.19 -6.02
CA VAL A 644 -18.61 11.84 -7.42
C VAL A 644 -17.25 12.40 -7.83
N ARG A 645 -16.97 13.68 -7.52
CA ARG A 645 -15.68 14.31 -7.83
C ARG A 645 -14.54 13.60 -7.11
N GLU A 646 -14.74 13.18 -5.86
CA GLU A 646 -13.76 12.38 -5.11
C GLU A 646 -13.49 11.03 -5.78
N LYS A 647 -14.53 10.32 -6.21
CA LYS A 647 -14.38 9.06 -6.94
C LYS A 647 -13.71 9.22 -8.29
N GLN A 648 -14.07 10.26 -9.05
CA GLN A 648 -13.43 10.59 -10.33
C GLN A 648 -11.94 10.86 -10.16
N ARG A 649 -11.54 11.57 -9.10
CA ARG A 649 -10.11 11.77 -8.77
C ARG A 649 -9.40 10.45 -8.44
N GLN A 650 -10.00 9.59 -7.63
CA GLN A 650 -9.43 8.26 -7.32
C GLN A 650 -9.21 7.45 -8.62
N ILE A 651 -10.16 7.52 -9.55
CA ILE A 651 -10.04 6.90 -10.86
C ILE A 651 -8.87 7.53 -11.62
N ALA A 652 -8.83 8.85 -11.75
CA ALA A 652 -7.76 9.56 -12.44
C ALA A 652 -6.37 9.22 -11.91
N TYR A 653 -6.20 9.12 -10.59
CA TYR A 653 -4.93 8.69 -9.99
C TYR A 653 -4.59 7.25 -10.36
N SER A 654 -5.55 6.33 -10.33
CA SER A 654 -5.29 4.97 -10.79
C SER A 654 -4.91 4.91 -12.27
N MET A 655 -5.42 5.85 -13.10
CA MET A 655 -5.05 5.94 -14.53
C MET A 655 -3.64 6.47 -14.77
N SER A 656 -2.92 6.98 -13.76
CA SER A 656 -1.50 7.31 -13.89
C SER A 656 -0.61 6.06 -13.89
N CYS A 657 -1.16 4.91 -13.53
CA CYS A 657 -0.51 3.61 -13.56
C CYS A 657 -1.04 2.79 -14.74
N THR A 658 -0.12 2.27 -15.56
CA THR A 658 -0.48 1.42 -16.70
C THR A 658 -0.66 -0.04 -16.30
N ALA A 659 0.16 -0.51 -15.35
CA ALA A 659 0.09 -1.86 -14.80
C ALA A 659 0.63 -1.89 -13.38
N PHE A 660 -0.04 -2.66 -12.52
CA PHE A 660 0.37 -2.95 -11.16
C PHE A 660 0.45 -4.46 -10.97
N LEU A 661 1.55 -4.94 -10.40
CA LEU A 661 1.74 -6.34 -10.02
C LEU A 661 2.27 -6.41 -8.59
N ALA A 662 1.60 -7.18 -7.74
CA ALA A 662 2.05 -7.49 -6.38
C ALA A 662 2.09 -8.99 -6.14
N LEU A 663 3.20 -9.49 -5.59
CA LEU A 663 3.39 -10.87 -5.17
C LEU A 663 3.71 -10.90 -3.68
N ILE A 664 3.04 -11.81 -2.94
CA ILE A 664 3.29 -12.00 -1.52
C ILE A 664 3.57 -13.47 -1.26
N ARG A 665 4.75 -13.75 -0.70
CA ARG A 665 5.09 -15.03 -0.08
C ARG A 665 4.90 -14.88 1.42
N LEU A 666 3.96 -15.63 1.97
CA LEU A 666 3.74 -15.69 3.41
C LEU A 666 4.33 -17.01 3.91
N GLU A 667 5.02 -16.97 5.05
CA GLU A 667 5.57 -18.13 5.73
C GLU A 667 5.33 -18.00 7.25
N PRO A 668 5.37 -19.09 8.03
CA PRO A 668 5.07 -19.01 9.46
C PRO A 668 6.04 -18.15 10.29
N ARG A 669 7.21 -17.79 9.75
CA ARG A 669 8.23 -16.97 10.44
C ARG A 669 8.58 -15.69 9.69
N SER A 670 8.15 -15.56 8.44
CA SER A 670 8.62 -14.54 7.52
C SER A 670 7.63 -14.26 6.42
N PHE A 671 7.79 -13.14 5.74
CA PHE A 671 7.13 -12.87 4.48
C PHE A 671 8.09 -12.18 3.51
N SER A 672 7.80 -12.30 2.23
CA SER A 672 8.42 -11.50 1.18
C SER A 672 7.31 -10.87 0.35
N PHE A 673 7.45 -9.58 0.07
CA PHE A 673 6.52 -8.75 -0.67
C PHE A 673 7.27 -8.11 -1.83
N SER A 674 6.79 -8.31 -3.05
CA SER A 674 7.26 -7.58 -4.22
C SER A 674 6.10 -6.83 -4.84
N MET A 675 6.33 -5.58 -5.22
CA MET A 675 5.40 -4.74 -5.96
C MET A 675 6.13 -4.07 -7.11
N ARG A 676 5.50 -4.08 -8.28
CA ARG A 676 5.97 -3.41 -9.48
C ARG A 676 4.84 -2.58 -10.05
N THR A 677 5.16 -1.34 -10.40
CA THR A 677 4.18 -0.36 -10.86
C THR A 677 4.78 0.39 -12.02
N VAL A 678 4.11 0.38 -13.17
CA VAL A 678 4.58 1.10 -14.36
C VAL A 678 3.86 2.44 -14.45
N ILE A 679 4.62 3.53 -14.26
CA ILE A 679 4.12 4.90 -14.35
C ILE A 679 4.75 5.52 -15.60
N PRO A 680 3.99 5.79 -16.68
CA PRO A 680 4.51 6.51 -17.82
C PRO A 680 4.83 7.94 -17.38
N LEU A 681 6.11 8.22 -17.12
CA LEU A 681 6.58 9.58 -16.90
C LEU A 681 6.64 10.27 -18.27
N PRO A 682 5.98 11.43 -18.47
CA PRO A 682 6.15 12.20 -19.70
C PRO A 682 7.61 12.62 -19.84
N GLU A 683 8.15 12.52 -21.07
CA GLU A 683 9.53 12.91 -21.42
C GLU A 683 9.88 14.36 -21.03
#